data_AF-A0A970GWJ4-F1
#
_entry.id   AF-A0A970GWJ4-F1
#
_cell.length_a   1.000
_cell.length_b   1.000
_cell.length_c   1.000
_cell.angle_alpha   90.00
_cell.angle_beta   90.00
_cell.angle_gamma   90.00
#
_symmetry.space_group_name_H-M   'P 1'
#
loop_
_entity.id
_entity.type
_entity.pdbx_description
1 polymer ?
#
loop_
_entity_poly.entity_id
_entity_poly.type
_entity_poly.pdbx_seq_one_letter_code
_entity_poly.pdbx_strand_id
1 'polypeptide(L)'
;ICTVIPDRPTLDVQVSDIRRLPSMAYRNNLTVFSFGQLSAPVKGLWNDPTPDEMWVYLHRMRNGGEAFSLGHSFPSWYDRFWEKNPRNPDAWVEEHPEWFAHGYKGRPRPTQVCYSSDAVVSQTVADARAFFDAQDGKKNQNRFYALGPDDNDWFCKCAACIKLIQPRPKGVKSDHFSNGRASDYWFTFCNRVARELRRTHPDKYVSALTYSCYAAHPGFQVEPNIALNLALEGNMCIDDPQNIANRHIWELYGKWVASPAGQRPIVLYLYTEFPEAAPWGAGYTTFPGFRARLSARQIKRYVKDNIFGILAEFPTTQLNQYMYNQLTFDAEQDAETLINEFFDLYYGSAAAPMRKLWLEIEEVFTSPENWPLDPDNPGKDVGISERTSWRLMGTTERMSRWAGYMSEATAAARTETEKARVALFRKAEWEPMVRAKQQWDNKASHDNDIEALKQAPPPSARIARLKTPAAGDAGKVDWGQVQAIPITRDLYGYPAPPLRPDTREVAGEVEARVAAEQAAGAPRAEIRLAHDGRHLYVWLREHVGADGLAMGSSVFTGDGWELFWAAQRDKPYRQVGITPRCAFEAHAYGELSTWESGIKIAAELKDGDWTTILSLPMTHVVSGGLKSGQTLYFNAIRHYAAPVPTVALSPHFVRNHHVPERLAALVVE
;
A
#
# COMPACT_ATOMS: atom_id res chain seq x y z
N ILE A 1 -4.98 -27.48 -1.36
CA ILE A 1 -4.60 -27.64 0.08
C ILE A 1 -3.54 -28.73 0.28
N CYS A 2 -2.46 -28.43 1.01
CA CYS A 2 -1.47 -29.43 1.47
C CYS A 2 -2.06 -30.34 2.56
N THR A 3 -2.39 -31.59 2.21
CA THR A 3 -2.80 -32.60 3.20
C THR A 3 -1.63 -33.57 3.39
N VAL A 4 -1.12 -33.70 4.62
CA VAL A 4 -0.21 -34.80 5.00
C VAL A 4 -1.09 -35.89 5.60
N ILE A 5 -1.23 -37.01 4.90
CA ILE A 5 -2.00 -38.16 5.38
C ILE A 5 -1.00 -39.18 5.89
N PRO A 6 -1.04 -39.55 7.19
CA PRO A 6 -0.19 -40.61 7.71
C PRO A 6 -0.47 -41.93 6.96
N ASP A 7 0.58 -42.60 6.48
CA ASP A 7 0.47 -43.91 5.83
C ASP A 7 0.39 -45.02 6.90
N ARG A 8 -0.78 -45.14 7.54
CA ARG A 8 -1.06 -46.19 8.52
C ARG A 8 -2.41 -46.84 8.26
N PRO A 9 -2.46 -48.18 8.07
CA PRO A 9 -3.71 -48.89 7.82
C PRO A 9 -4.59 -49.04 9.08
N THR A 10 -4.00 -48.86 10.27
CA THR A 10 -4.69 -48.97 11.56
C THR A 10 -4.42 -47.73 12.42
N LEU A 11 -5.44 -47.28 13.14
CA LEU A 11 -5.37 -46.17 14.09
C LEU A 11 -5.78 -46.69 15.48
N ASP A 12 -4.79 -46.83 16.37
CA ASP A 12 -5.05 -47.16 17.78
C ASP A 12 -5.26 -45.87 18.57
N VAL A 13 -6.46 -45.69 19.12
CA VAL A 13 -6.80 -44.51 19.93
C VAL A 13 -6.98 -44.94 21.38
N GLN A 14 -6.18 -44.38 22.27
CA GLN A 14 -6.42 -44.50 23.71
C GLN A 14 -7.63 -43.63 24.06
N VAL A 15 -8.65 -44.22 24.69
CA VAL A 15 -9.86 -43.48 25.06
C VAL A 15 -9.54 -42.54 26.22
N SER A 16 -9.39 -41.26 25.91
CA SER A 16 -9.23 -40.18 26.90
C SER A 16 -10.07 -38.97 26.49
N ASP A 17 -10.84 -38.38 27.42
CA ASP A 17 -11.55 -37.10 27.21
C ASP A 17 -10.57 -35.94 27.53
N ILE A 18 -9.82 -35.49 26.52
CA ILE A 18 -8.92 -34.34 26.64
C ILE A 18 -9.66 -33.10 26.13
N ARG A 19 -9.99 -32.18 27.05
CA ARG A 19 -10.53 -30.86 26.72
C ARG A 19 -9.44 -29.80 26.89
N ARG A 20 -9.25 -28.97 25.88
CA ARG A 20 -8.27 -27.87 25.87
C ARG A 20 -9.01 -26.55 25.70
N LEU A 21 -8.64 -25.58 26.54
CA LEU A 21 -9.00 -24.19 26.32
C LEU A 21 -7.87 -23.51 25.55
N PRO A 22 -8.17 -22.68 24.55
CA PRO A 22 -7.14 -21.97 23.81
C PRO A 22 -6.50 -20.88 24.67
N SER A 23 -5.21 -20.59 24.46
CA SER A 23 -4.50 -19.51 25.16
C SER A 23 -5.09 -18.12 24.89
N MET A 24 -5.70 -17.92 23.73
CA MET A 24 -6.47 -16.71 23.39
C MET A 24 -7.92 -17.05 23.07
N ALA A 25 -8.87 -16.28 23.60
CA ALA A 25 -10.30 -16.52 23.43
C ALA A 25 -10.79 -16.23 22.01
N TYR A 26 -10.30 -15.14 21.39
CA TYR A 26 -10.59 -14.77 20.00
C TYR A 26 -9.37 -15.05 19.11
N ARG A 27 -9.54 -15.84 18.05
CA ARG A 27 -8.50 -16.11 17.05
C ARG A 27 -9.10 -15.93 15.66
N ASN A 28 -8.75 -14.83 15.00
CA ASN A 28 -9.02 -14.61 13.60
C ASN A 28 -7.69 -14.37 12.90
N ASN A 29 -6.91 -15.44 12.80
CA ASN A 29 -5.51 -15.33 12.37
C ASN A 29 -5.39 -15.23 10.84
N LEU A 30 -6.51 -15.12 10.13
CA LEU A 30 -6.55 -15.00 8.69
C LEU A 30 -7.96 -14.62 8.25
N THR A 31 -8.13 -13.43 7.67
CA THR A 31 -9.45 -13.06 7.15
C THR A 31 -9.67 -13.65 5.75
N VAL A 32 -10.61 -14.59 5.63
CA VAL A 32 -10.89 -15.30 4.35
C VAL A 32 -11.38 -14.35 3.25
N PHE A 33 -12.06 -13.26 3.62
CA PHE A 33 -12.58 -12.27 2.66
C PHE A 33 -11.48 -11.41 2.02
N SER A 34 -10.34 -11.26 2.70
CA SER A 34 -9.17 -10.56 2.16
C SER A 34 -8.40 -11.39 1.12
N PHE A 35 -8.75 -12.66 0.90
CA PHE A 35 -8.11 -13.49 -0.15
C PHE A 35 -8.30 -12.93 -1.55
N GLY A 36 -9.47 -12.35 -1.85
CA GLY A 36 -9.70 -11.67 -3.13
C GLY A 36 -8.73 -10.49 -3.34
N GLN A 37 -8.29 -9.87 -2.26
CA GLN A 37 -7.50 -8.63 -2.21
C GLN A 37 -5.99 -8.85 -2.07
N LEU A 38 -5.51 -10.09 -1.94
CA LEU A 38 -4.08 -10.37 -1.77
C LEU A 38 -3.27 -10.02 -3.01
N SER A 39 -2.03 -9.62 -2.76
CA SER A 39 -0.99 -9.54 -3.76
C SER A 39 -0.74 -10.93 -4.38
N ALA A 40 -0.43 -10.97 -5.67
CA ALA A 40 -0.15 -12.21 -6.40
C ALA A 40 0.94 -13.10 -5.74
N PRO A 41 2.00 -12.55 -5.09
CA PRO A 41 3.00 -13.38 -4.40
C PRO A 41 2.44 -14.21 -3.25
N VAL A 42 1.59 -13.62 -2.40
CA VAL A 42 1.00 -14.34 -1.25
C VAL A 42 0.00 -15.38 -1.74
N LYS A 43 -0.82 -15.10 -2.76
CA LYS A 43 -1.69 -16.13 -3.38
C LYS A 43 -0.87 -17.29 -3.94
N GLY A 44 0.22 -16.97 -4.64
CA GLY A 44 1.15 -17.94 -5.19
C GLY A 44 1.76 -18.85 -4.12
N LEU A 45 2.18 -18.31 -2.98
CA LEU A 45 2.75 -19.12 -1.88
C LEU A 45 1.75 -20.14 -1.33
N TRP A 46 0.47 -19.81 -1.34
CA TRP A 46 -0.61 -20.70 -0.89
C TRP A 46 -1.16 -21.60 -2.00
N ASN A 47 -0.54 -21.56 -3.20
CA ASN A 47 -0.94 -22.27 -4.40
C ASN A 47 -2.38 -21.96 -4.84
N ASP A 48 -2.71 -20.67 -4.89
CA ASP A 48 -3.98 -20.12 -5.40
C ASP A 48 -5.23 -20.84 -4.84
N PRO A 49 -5.39 -20.89 -3.50
CA PRO A 49 -6.44 -21.69 -2.87
C PRO A 49 -7.83 -21.07 -3.10
N THR A 50 -8.85 -21.92 -3.17
CA THR A 50 -10.24 -21.44 -3.17
C THR A 50 -10.66 -20.97 -1.77
N PRO A 51 -11.72 -20.14 -1.65
CA PRO A 51 -12.27 -19.75 -0.34
C PRO A 51 -12.64 -20.95 0.54
N ASP A 52 -13.23 -22.00 -0.02
CA ASP A 52 -13.60 -23.22 0.70
C ASP A 52 -12.35 -23.94 1.22
N GLU A 53 -11.29 -23.99 0.41
CA GLU A 53 -10.03 -24.58 0.82
C GLU A 53 -9.40 -23.85 2.01
N MET A 54 -9.50 -22.52 2.02
CA MET A 54 -9.03 -21.71 3.15
C MET A 54 -9.88 -21.90 4.40
N TRP A 55 -11.20 -22.00 4.27
CA TRP A 55 -12.06 -22.33 5.41
C TRP A 55 -11.67 -23.69 6.01
N VAL A 56 -11.47 -24.72 5.19
CA VAL A 56 -11.03 -26.04 5.68
C VAL A 56 -9.69 -25.95 6.41
N TYR A 57 -8.73 -25.20 5.87
CA TYR A 57 -7.46 -24.95 6.54
C TYR A 57 -7.65 -24.30 7.91
N LEU A 58 -8.43 -23.22 8.00
CA LEU A 58 -8.66 -22.50 9.25
C LEU A 58 -9.36 -23.35 10.32
N HIS A 59 -10.32 -24.18 9.93
CA HIS A 59 -10.97 -25.11 10.84
C HIS A 59 -9.97 -26.16 11.36
N ARG A 60 -9.11 -26.71 10.50
CA ARG A 60 -8.03 -27.64 10.91
C ARG A 60 -7.02 -26.99 11.85
N MET A 61 -6.78 -25.70 11.66
CA MET A 61 -5.92 -24.87 12.50
C MET A 61 -6.60 -24.37 13.79
N ARG A 62 -7.84 -24.79 14.06
CA ARG A 62 -8.63 -24.40 15.25
C ARG A 62 -8.81 -22.89 15.39
N ASN A 63 -8.86 -22.19 14.26
CA ASN A 63 -9.19 -20.78 14.20
C ASN A 63 -10.65 -20.55 14.66
N GLY A 64 -10.96 -19.36 15.19
CA GLY A 64 -12.24 -19.04 15.80
C GLY A 64 -12.14 -18.86 17.32
N GLY A 65 -13.19 -19.23 18.04
CA GLY A 65 -13.31 -19.00 19.49
C GLY A 65 -14.50 -18.11 19.83
N GLU A 66 -14.36 -17.30 20.88
CA GLU A 66 -15.39 -16.30 21.23
C GLU A 66 -15.53 -15.27 20.10
N ALA A 67 -16.74 -14.77 19.85
CA ALA A 67 -16.98 -13.73 18.86
C ALA A 67 -16.47 -12.36 19.36
N PHE A 68 -15.96 -11.54 18.45
CA PHE A 68 -15.57 -10.16 18.71
C PHE A 68 -15.91 -9.28 17.50
N SER A 69 -16.61 -8.16 17.72
CA SER A 69 -17.02 -7.24 16.66
C SER A 69 -15.92 -6.22 16.35
N LEU A 70 -15.64 -6.01 15.07
CA LEU A 70 -14.57 -5.16 14.55
C LEU A 70 -15.10 -4.36 13.35
N GLY A 71 -14.49 -3.21 13.07
CA GLY A 71 -14.74 -2.44 11.84
C GLY A 71 -15.32 -1.05 12.06
N HIS A 72 -15.70 -0.41 10.94
CA HIS A 72 -16.27 0.93 10.89
C HIS A 72 -17.78 0.89 11.15
N SER A 73 -18.29 1.80 11.98
CA SER A 73 -19.66 1.69 12.52
C SER A 73 -20.69 2.53 11.80
N PHE A 74 -20.25 3.57 11.09
CA PHE A 74 -21.11 4.60 10.52
C PHE A 74 -21.37 4.52 9.00
N PRO A 75 -20.80 3.59 8.19
CA PRO A 75 -21.13 3.52 6.76
C PRO A 75 -22.64 3.42 6.46
N SER A 76 -23.41 2.68 7.26
CA SER A 76 -24.86 2.54 7.09
C SER A 76 -25.64 3.79 7.47
N TRP A 77 -25.06 4.69 8.27
CA TRP A 77 -25.74 5.91 8.72
C TRP A 77 -26.00 6.88 7.58
N TYR A 78 -25.21 6.82 6.52
CA TYR A 78 -25.44 7.67 5.37
C TYR A 78 -26.74 7.32 4.64
N ASP A 79 -27.03 6.02 4.48
CA ASP A 79 -28.29 5.56 3.88
C ASP A 79 -29.48 5.82 4.80
N ARG A 80 -29.26 5.88 6.12
CA ARG A 80 -30.31 6.09 7.13
C ARG A 80 -30.62 7.57 7.37
N PHE A 81 -29.59 8.42 7.38
CA PHE A 81 -29.62 9.74 8.00
C PHE A 81 -28.98 10.88 7.19
N TRP A 82 -28.24 10.62 6.11
CA TRP A 82 -27.64 11.69 5.30
C TRP A 82 -28.49 12.04 4.09
N GLU A 83 -28.73 11.06 3.22
CA GLU A 83 -29.57 11.24 2.03
C GLU A 83 -30.19 9.90 1.64
N LYS A 84 -31.40 9.91 1.09
CA LYS A 84 -32.07 8.69 0.66
C LYS A 84 -31.30 8.04 -0.49
N ASN A 85 -30.72 6.87 -0.24
CA ASN A 85 -29.99 6.12 -1.25
C ASN A 85 -30.94 5.27 -2.12
N PRO A 86 -31.05 5.52 -3.44
CA PRO A 86 -31.93 4.74 -4.31
C PRO A 86 -31.56 3.26 -4.41
N ARG A 87 -30.31 2.89 -4.08
CA ARG A 87 -29.85 1.49 -4.07
C ARG A 87 -30.20 0.75 -2.78
N ASN A 88 -30.62 1.48 -1.75
CA ASN A 88 -31.00 0.92 -0.44
C ASN A 88 -32.12 1.77 0.21
N PRO A 89 -33.29 1.90 -0.45
CA PRO A 89 -34.32 2.84 -0.03
C PRO A 89 -34.97 2.48 1.31
N ASP A 90 -34.95 1.19 1.68
CA ASP A 90 -35.57 0.67 2.90
C ASP A 90 -34.75 0.99 4.17
N ALA A 91 -33.48 1.37 4.02
CA ALA A 91 -32.66 1.81 5.14
C ALA A 91 -32.97 3.27 5.57
N TRP A 92 -33.65 4.05 4.73
CA TRP A 92 -33.91 5.46 5.00
C TRP A 92 -34.83 5.64 6.22
N VAL A 93 -34.41 6.49 7.15
CA VAL A 93 -35.22 6.86 8.32
C VAL A 93 -35.68 8.31 8.16
N GLU A 94 -34.75 9.25 8.23
CA GLU A 94 -35.00 10.69 8.13
C GLU A 94 -33.69 11.45 7.91
N GLU A 95 -33.74 12.72 7.50
CA GLU A 95 -32.54 13.52 7.21
C GLU A 95 -31.99 14.23 8.47
N HIS A 96 -30.71 13.99 8.80
CA HIS A 96 -29.99 14.58 9.94
C HIS A 96 -28.57 15.07 9.58
N PRO A 97 -28.42 16.08 8.70
CA PRO A 97 -27.10 16.62 8.32
C PRO A 97 -26.32 17.16 9.52
N GLU A 98 -26.99 17.59 10.58
CA GLU A 98 -26.38 18.08 11.81
C GLU A 98 -25.64 16.98 12.60
N TRP A 99 -25.94 15.70 12.35
CA TRP A 99 -25.23 14.55 12.95
C TRP A 99 -23.87 14.31 12.33
N PHE A 100 -23.63 14.81 11.12
CA PHE A 100 -22.40 14.56 10.37
C PHE A 100 -21.33 15.63 10.60
N ALA A 101 -20.10 15.36 10.16
CA ALA A 101 -18.96 16.25 10.39
C ALA A 101 -19.06 17.58 9.65
N HIS A 102 -18.87 18.69 10.40
CA HIS A 102 -18.97 20.07 9.90
C HIS A 102 -17.60 20.70 9.57
N GLY A 103 -17.58 21.74 8.74
CA GLY A 103 -16.41 22.60 8.51
C GLY A 103 -15.56 22.30 7.29
N TYR A 104 -16.14 21.64 6.28
CA TYR A 104 -15.50 21.31 5.00
C TYR A 104 -16.24 21.96 3.83
N LYS A 105 -15.81 23.17 3.42
CA LYS A 105 -16.39 23.88 2.27
C LYS A 105 -16.04 23.14 0.96
N GLY A 106 -17.01 23.06 0.05
CA GLY A 106 -16.80 22.49 -1.29
C GLY A 106 -16.76 20.96 -1.36
N ARG A 107 -17.09 20.25 -0.27
CA ARG A 107 -17.23 18.79 -0.28
C ARG A 107 -18.72 18.43 -0.20
N PRO A 108 -19.25 17.64 -1.15
CA PRO A 108 -20.70 17.39 -1.22
C PRO A 108 -21.21 16.48 -0.11
N ARG A 109 -20.37 15.57 0.42
CA ARG A 109 -20.75 14.63 1.49
C ARG A 109 -19.63 14.48 2.53
N PRO A 110 -19.92 14.62 3.85
CA PRO A 110 -18.97 14.40 4.92
C PRO A 110 -18.61 12.91 5.05
N THR A 111 -17.39 12.61 5.50
CA THR A 111 -16.87 11.23 5.66
C THR A 111 -16.73 10.80 7.11
N GLN A 112 -17.38 11.51 8.03
CA GLN A 112 -17.38 11.25 9.47
C GLN A 112 -18.69 11.77 10.09
N VAL A 113 -19.04 11.26 11.27
CA VAL A 113 -20.07 11.84 12.14
C VAL A 113 -19.49 12.83 13.16
N CYS A 114 -20.35 13.62 13.79
CA CYS A 114 -19.98 14.54 14.86
C CYS A 114 -19.95 13.80 16.21
N TYR A 115 -18.79 13.25 16.58
CA TYR A 115 -18.63 12.47 17.83
C TYR A 115 -18.88 13.25 19.13
N SER A 116 -19.00 14.59 19.09
CA SER A 116 -19.42 15.37 20.26
C SER A 116 -20.94 15.53 20.39
N SER A 117 -21.73 15.17 19.36
CA SER A 117 -23.19 15.36 19.34
C SER A 117 -23.92 14.39 20.29
N ASP A 118 -24.83 14.92 21.09
CA ASP A 118 -25.69 14.13 21.98
C ASP A 118 -26.64 13.22 21.21
N ALA A 119 -27.13 13.68 20.05
CA ALA A 119 -27.99 12.88 19.18
C ALA A 119 -27.24 11.69 18.59
N VAL A 120 -25.99 11.90 18.14
CA VAL A 120 -25.13 10.82 17.62
C VAL A 120 -24.83 9.80 18.71
N VAL A 121 -24.51 10.23 19.93
CA VAL A 121 -24.34 9.29 21.06
C VAL A 121 -25.62 8.51 21.32
N SER A 122 -26.77 9.19 21.40
CA SER A 122 -28.05 8.57 21.72
C SER A 122 -28.46 7.54 20.66
N GLN A 123 -28.32 7.86 19.38
CA GLN A 123 -28.60 6.92 18.29
C GLN A 123 -27.63 5.74 18.28
N THR A 124 -26.34 5.99 18.54
CA THR A 124 -25.35 4.90 18.63
C THR A 124 -25.68 3.94 19.77
N VAL A 125 -26.11 4.46 20.93
CA VAL A 125 -26.56 3.64 22.06
C VAL A 125 -27.81 2.85 21.69
N ALA A 126 -28.77 3.45 20.99
CA ALA A 126 -29.97 2.76 20.53
C ALA A 126 -29.63 1.60 19.56
N ASP A 127 -28.75 1.84 18.58
CA ASP A 127 -28.27 0.82 17.66
C ASP A 127 -27.54 -0.32 18.39
N ALA A 128 -26.69 0.01 19.37
CA ALA A 128 -25.97 -0.97 20.17
C ALA A 128 -26.91 -1.84 21.01
N ARG A 129 -27.93 -1.23 21.65
CA ARG A 129 -28.95 -1.97 22.40
C ARG A 129 -29.73 -2.90 21.48
N ALA A 130 -30.24 -2.39 20.36
CA ALA A 130 -30.96 -3.17 19.36
C ALA A 130 -30.13 -4.36 18.84
N PHE A 131 -28.82 -4.17 18.62
CA PHE A 131 -27.90 -5.23 18.24
C PHE A 131 -27.82 -6.36 19.27
N PHE A 132 -27.77 -6.04 20.56
CA PHE A 132 -27.71 -7.06 21.62
C PHE A 132 -29.08 -7.69 21.90
N ASP A 133 -30.15 -6.89 21.93
CA ASP A 133 -31.53 -7.37 22.12
C ASP A 133 -31.92 -8.37 21.02
N ALA A 134 -31.52 -8.09 19.76
CA ALA A 134 -31.74 -8.99 18.64
C ALA A 134 -30.97 -10.32 18.72
N GLN A 135 -30.07 -10.48 19.70
CA GLN A 135 -29.32 -11.71 19.95
C GLN A 135 -29.87 -12.52 21.12
N ASP A 136 -30.86 -12.01 21.87
CA ASP A 136 -31.41 -12.72 23.01
C ASP A 136 -31.95 -14.10 22.62
N GLY A 137 -31.70 -15.10 23.48
CA GLY A 137 -32.03 -16.50 23.22
C GLY A 137 -31.20 -17.22 22.14
N LYS A 138 -30.27 -16.54 21.44
CA LYS A 138 -29.37 -17.21 20.47
C LYS A 138 -28.28 -18.01 21.18
N LYS A 139 -27.91 -19.17 20.62
CA LYS A 139 -26.85 -20.05 21.17
C LYS A 139 -25.44 -19.45 21.13
N ASN A 140 -25.15 -18.60 20.13
CA ASN A 140 -23.84 -17.95 19.95
C ASN A 140 -24.02 -16.43 19.98
N GLN A 141 -23.99 -15.83 21.18
CA GLN A 141 -24.12 -14.38 21.34
C GLN A 141 -22.75 -13.70 21.29
N ASN A 142 -22.67 -12.61 20.53
CA ASN A 142 -21.53 -11.71 20.55
C ASN A 142 -21.77 -10.64 21.62
N ARG A 143 -20.79 -10.45 22.51
CA ARG A 143 -20.86 -9.46 23.61
C ARG A 143 -20.17 -8.14 23.30
N PHE A 144 -19.74 -7.93 22.06
CA PHE A 144 -19.02 -6.74 21.61
C PHE A 144 -19.80 -6.02 20.51
N TYR A 145 -19.96 -4.71 20.63
CA TYR A 145 -20.49 -3.82 19.60
C TYR A 145 -19.36 -2.92 19.08
N ALA A 146 -19.05 -3.04 17.79
CA ALA A 146 -17.93 -2.30 17.19
C ALA A 146 -18.21 -0.80 17.13
N LEU A 147 -17.27 -0.01 17.64
CA LEU A 147 -17.14 1.41 17.36
C LEU A 147 -15.83 1.65 16.62
N GLY A 148 -15.93 2.19 15.41
CA GLY A 148 -14.79 2.61 14.60
C GLY A 148 -15.16 3.82 13.73
N PRO A 149 -14.35 4.91 13.74
CA PRO A 149 -14.53 6.00 12.78
C PRO A 149 -14.26 5.51 11.37
N ASP A 150 -14.83 6.15 10.35
CA ASP A 150 -14.44 5.89 8.96
C ASP A 150 -12.93 6.16 8.76
N ASP A 151 -12.30 5.50 7.79
CA ASP A 151 -10.83 5.43 7.68
C ASP A 151 -10.17 6.71 7.12
N ASN A 152 -10.33 7.84 7.82
CA ASN A 152 -9.77 9.14 7.48
C ASN A 152 -9.79 10.11 8.68
N ASP A 153 -8.97 11.15 8.68
CA ASP A 153 -8.91 12.14 9.77
C ASP A 153 -9.78 13.40 9.55
N TRP A 154 -10.82 13.32 8.71
CA TRP A 154 -11.74 14.42 8.40
C TRP A 154 -12.82 14.60 9.48
N PHE A 155 -12.38 14.69 10.73
CA PHE A 155 -13.25 14.85 11.89
C PHE A 155 -14.00 16.19 11.89
N CYS A 156 -15.13 16.23 12.60
CA CYS A 156 -15.95 17.44 12.71
C CYS A 156 -15.14 18.62 13.29
N LYS A 157 -15.28 19.82 12.68
CA LYS A 157 -14.59 21.05 13.11
C LYS A 157 -15.43 21.95 14.01
N CYS A 158 -16.51 21.45 14.61
CA CYS A 158 -17.29 22.24 15.56
C CYS A 158 -16.45 22.55 16.83
N ALA A 159 -16.83 23.60 17.55
CA ALA A 159 -16.07 24.08 18.72
C ALA A 159 -15.88 23.02 19.81
N ALA A 160 -16.80 22.06 19.94
CA ALA A 160 -16.67 20.96 20.90
C ALA A 160 -15.65 19.91 20.45
N CYS A 161 -15.68 19.52 19.17
CA CYS A 161 -14.77 18.51 18.62
C CYS A 161 -13.31 19.00 18.58
N ILE A 162 -13.07 20.22 18.08
CA ILE A 162 -11.70 20.73 17.92
C ILE A 162 -10.93 20.88 19.23
N LYS A 163 -11.64 21.07 20.35
CA LYS A 163 -11.02 21.17 21.69
C LYS A 163 -10.42 19.85 22.16
N LEU A 164 -10.89 18.73 21.63
CA LEU A 164 -10.45 17.38 21.99
C LEU A 164 -9.42 16.81 21.01
N ILE A 165 -9.09 17.55 19.95
CA ILE A 165 -8.14 17.13 18.93
C ILE A 165 -6.91 18.03 19.02
N GLN A 166 -5.74 17.43 19.24
CA GLN A 166 -4.49 18.16 19.24
C GLN A 166 -4.22 18.73 17.82
N PRO A 167 -3.81 20.00 17.71
CA PRO A 167 -3.59 20.63 16.41
C PRO A 167 -2.40 20.00 15.68
N ARG A 168 -2.50 19.84 14.36
CA ARG A 168 -1.37 19.49 13.50
C ARG A 168 -0.70 20.79 13.03
N PRO A 169 0.59 21.05 13.34
CA PRO A 169 1.27 22.23 12.81
C PRO A 169 1.30 22.19 11.27
N LYS A 170 1.10 23.34 10.61
CA LYS A 170 1.13 23.40 9.14
C LYS A 170 2.50 22.97 8.63
N GLY A 171 2.53 22.06 7.65
CA GLY A 171 3.77 21.57 7.04
C GLY A 171 4.51 20.49 7.85
N VAL A 172 4.08 20.19 9.07
CA VAL A 172 4.68 19.14 9.91
C VAL A 172 3.85 17.87 9.75
N LYS A 173 4.45 16.83 9.15
CA LYS A 173 3.90 15.47 9.21
C LYS A 173 4.19 14.92 10.62
N SER A 174 3.26 14.13 11.16
CA SER A 174 3.50 13.41 12.41
C SER A 174 4.73 12.52 12.24
N ASP A 175 5.54 12.43 13.30
CA ASP A 175 6.70 11.54 13.38
C ASP A 175 6.27 10.06 13.29
N HIS A 176 5.05 9.76 13.76
CA HIS A 176 4.45 8.43 13.77
C HIS A 176 3.05 8.40 13.15
N PHE A 177 2.75 7.36 12.37
CA PHE A 177 1.43 7.05 11.83
C PHE A 177 0.42 6.83 12.96
N SER A 178 0.76 5.94 13.88
CA SER A 178 0.01 5.73 15.12
C SER A 178 0.40 6.77 16.16
N ASN A 179 -0.54 7.52 16.72
CA ASN A 179 -0.28 8.55 17.73
C ASN A 179 -1.54 8.87 18.55
N GLY A 180 -1.46 9.88 19.44
CA GLY A 180 -2.55 10.26 20.35
C GLY A 180 -3.32 11.53 19.99
N ARG A 181 -3.12 12.11 18.80
CA ARG A 181 -3.64 13.44 18.44
C ARG A 181 -5.15 13.57 18.61
N ALA A 182 -5.90 12.50 18.35
CA ALA A 182 -7.35 12.43 18.43
C ALA A 182 -7.84 11.38 19.46
N SER A 183 -6.95 10.89 20.34
CA SER A 183 -7.33 9.91 21.37
C SER A 183 -8.39 10.46 22.33
N ASP A 184 -8.20 11.69 22.84
CA ASP A 184 -9.17 12.30 23.75
C ASP A 184 -10.53 12.49 23.07
N TYR A 185 -10.53 12.90 21.80
CA TYR A 185 -11.73 13.03 20.98
C TYR A 185 -12.49 11.71 20.84
N TRP A 186 -11.80 10.65 20.42
CA TRP A 186 -12.41 9.36 20.15
C TRP A 186 -12.88 8.65 21.42
N PHE A 187 -12.04 8.61 22.46
CA PHE A 187 -12.38 7.92 23.70
C PHE A 187 -13.40 8.70 24.55
N THR A 188 -13.56 10.01 24.36
CA THR A 188 -14.68 10.75 24.97
C THR A 188 -16.01 10.24 24.43
N PHE A 189 -16.12 10.04 23.12
CA PHE A 189 -17.32 9.46 22.51
C PHE A 189 -17.56 8.02 22.97
N CYS A 190 -16.53 7.16 22.91
CA CYS A 190 -16.66 5.78 23.36
C CYS A 190 -17.10 5.67 24.83
N ASN A 191 -16.53 6.49 25.72
CA ASN A 191 -16.95 6.55 27.13
C ASN A 191 -18.42 6.90 27.31
N ARG A 192 -18.93 7.87 26.54
CA ARG A 192 -20.34 8.27 26.60
C ARG A 192 -21.26 7.13 26.17
N VAL A 193 -20.96 6.46 25.06
CA VAL A 193 -21.75 5.32 24.56
C VAL A 193 -21.68 4.14 25.54
N ALA A 194 -20.48 3.76 25.99
CA ALA A 194 -20.28 2.60 26.86
C ALA A 194 -20.98 2.77 28.22
N ARG A 195 -20.95 3.98 28.79
CA ARG A 195 -21.62 4.29 30.06
C ARG A 195 -23.14 4.14 29.96
N GLU A 196 -23.75 4.62 28.89
CA GLU A 196 -25.19 4.49 28.66
C GLU A 196 -25.61 3.04 28.36
N LEU A 197 -24.81 2.32 27.57
CA LEU A 197 -25.05 0.92 27.26
C LEU A 197 -25.07 0.06 28.53
N ARG A 198 -24.07 0.25 29.41
CA ARG A 198 -23.88 -0.54 30.64
C ARG A 198 -25.07 -0.50 31.58
N ARG A 199 -25.86 0.57 31.58
CA ARG A 199 -27.08 0.70 32.42
C ARG A 199 -28.12 -0.36 32.09
N THR A 200 -28.21 -0.73 30.81
CA THR A 200 -29.17 -1.72 30.30
C THR A 200 -28.54 -3.08 30.00
N HIS A 201 -27.24 -3.09 29.71
CA HIS A 201 -26.49 -4.24 29.19
C HIS A 201 -25.15 -4.35 29.95
N PRO A 202 -25.16 -4.67 31.25
CA PRO A 202 -23.97 -4.57 32.11
C PRO A 202 -22.87 -5.58 31.79
N ASP A 203 -23.19 -6.66 31.06
CA ASP A 203 -22.28 -7.73 30.62
C ASP A 203 -21.76 -7.53 29.18
N LYS A 204 -22.15 -6.44 28.50
CA LYS A 204 -21.79 -6.17 27.11
C LYS A 204 -20.75 -5.05 27.00
N TYR A 205 -19.96 -5.12 25.94
CA TYR A 205 -18.84 -4.23 25.65
C TYR A 205 -19.07 -3.43 24.37
N VAL A 206 -18.54 -2.21 24.38
CA VAL A 206 -18.17 -1.49 23.16
C VAL A 206 -16.77 -1.91 22.76
N SER A 207 -16.52 -2.38 21.54
CA SER A 207 -15.17 -2.62 21.03
C SER A 207 -14.69 -1.41 20.22
N ALA A 208 -13.82 -0.59 20.83
CA ALA A 208 -13.31 0.64 20.23
C ALA A 208 -12.07 0.38 19.37
N LEU A 209 -12.14 0.74 18.09
CA LEU A 209 -10.99 0.79 17.20
C LEU A 209 -9.95 1.77 17.78
N THR A 210 -8.73 1.28 17.96
CA THR A 210 -7.61 2.02 18.57
C THR A 210 -6.46 1.99 17.58
N TYR A 211 -6.44 2.99 16.70
CA TYR A 211 -5.66 2.98 15.46
C TYR A 211 -5.24 4.40 15.05
N SER A 212 -4.18 4.52 14.24
CA SER A 212 -3.74 5.78 13.65
C SER A 212 -3.65 6.90 14.69
N CYS A 213 -4.24 8.06 14.42
CA CYS A 213 -4.16 9.22 15.31
C CYS A 213 -4.97 9.14 16.62
N TYR A 214 -5.65 8.03 16.90
CA TYR A 214 -6.36 7.75 18.16
C TYR A 214 -5.91 6.41 18.78
N ALA A 215 -4.64 6.03 18.53
CA ALA A 215 -4.04 4.80 19.05
C ALA A 215 -3.58 4.91 20.51
N ALA A 216 -3.23 6.12 20.98
CA ALA A 216 -2.73 6.30 22.33
C ALA A 216 -3.83 6.21 23.40
N HIS A 217 -3.47 5.70 24.59
CA HIS A 217 -4.32 5.80 25.76
C HIS A 217 -4.59 7.28 26.09
N PRO A 218 -5.85 7.71 26.28
CA PRO A 218 -6.19 9.10 26.61
C PRO A 218 -5.74 9.49 28.03
N GLY A 219 -5.69 10.78 28.34
CA GLY A 219 -5.28 11.26 29.67
C GLY A 219 -6.29 11.01 30.80
N PHE A 220 -7.44 10.40 30.50
CA PHE A 220 -8.55 10.17 31.41
C PHE A 220 -8.91 8.68 31.55
N GLN A 221 -9.76 8.37 32.54
CA GLN A 221 -10.24 7.01 32.77
C GLN A 221 -11.17 6.55 31.64
N VAL A 222 -10.83 5.43 31.00
CA VAL A 222 -11.68 4.77 29.99
C VAL A 222 -12.66 3.82 30.69
N GLU A 223 -13.94 3.86 30.32
CA GLU A 223 -15.00 3.03 30.90
C GLU A 223 -14.65 1.52 30.87
N PRO A 224 -15.00 0.75 31.91
CA PRO A 224 -14.56 -0.63 32.06
C PRO A 224 -15.20 -1.61 31.04
N ASN A 225 -16.31 -1.22 30.41
CA ASN A 225 -16.96 -1.98 29.36
C ASN A 225 -16.58 -1.51 27.93
N ILE A 226 -15.40 -0.89 27.75
CA ILE A 226 -14.84 -0.58 26.43
C ILE A 226 -13.72 -1.57 26.11
N ALA A 227 -13.99 -2.65 25.39
CA ALA A 227 -12.95 -3.49 24.81
C ALA A 227 -12.14 -2.73 23.75
N LEU A 228 -10.90 -3.13 23.51
CA LEU A 228 -10.02 -2.48 22.55
C LEU A 228 -9.79 -3.36 21.33
N ASN A 229 -9.80 -2.74 20.16
CA ASN A 229 -9.22 -3.28 18.95
C ASN A 229 -7.94 -2.49 18.64
N LEU A 230 -6.82 -2.90 19.24
CA LEU A 230 -5.55 -2.19 19.19
C LEU A 230 -4.77 -2.60 17.95
N ALA A 231 -4.63 -1.66 17.02
CA ALA A 231 -3.97 -1.91 15.75
C ALA A 231 -2.46 -1.67 15.84
N LEU A 232 -1.68 -2.67 15.39
CA LEU A 232 -0.22 -2.66 15.39
C LEU A 232 0.30 -3.02 13.98
N GLU A 233 1.49 -2.53 13.65
CA GLU A 233 2.17 -2.69 12.35
C GLU A 233 2.68 -4.12 12.03
N GLY A 234 2.10 -5.14 12.70
CA GLY A 234 2.26 -6.57 12.40
C GLY A 234 3.70 -7.03 12.21
N ASN A 235 4.08 -7.45 10.99
CA ASN A 235 5.42 -8.03 10.76
C ASN A 235 6.55 -7.02 10.82
N MET A 236 6.27 -5.71 10.71
CA MET A 236 7.28 -4.67 10.82
C MET A 236 7.61 -4.31 12.29
N CYS A 237 6.83 -4.80 13.25
CA CYS A 237 7.07 -4.59 14.67
C CYS A 237 8.17 -5.52 15.21
N ILE A 238 9.43 -5.12 15.01
CA ILE A 238 10.63 -5.81 15.55
C ILE A 238 10.87 -5.36 17.00
N ASP A 239 11.29 -6.29 17.86
CA ASP A 239 11.63 -6.00 19.27
C ASP A 239 13.00 -5.29 19.39
N ASP A 240 13.20 -4.20 18.66
CA ASP A 240 14.42 -3.38 18.72
C ASP A 240 14.15 -2.07 19.48
N PRO A 241 14.77 -1.85 20.66
CA PRO A 241 14.64 -0.60 21.38
C PRO A 241 15.31 0.58 20.67
N GLN A 242 16.25 0.39 19.74
CA GLN A 242 16.92 1.48 19.01
C GLN A 242 16.10 1.99 17.82
N ASN A 243 15.24 1.16 17.24
CA ASN A 243 14.25 1.57 16.26
C ASN A 243 13.15 2.41 16.93
N ILE A 244 13.14 3.73 16.65
CA ILE A 244 12.21 4.69 17.28
C ILE A 244 10.75 4.36 16.94
N ALA A 245 10.46 3.90 15.73
CA ALA A 245 9.11 3.53 15.29
C ALA A 245 8.57 2.36 16.12
N ASN A 246 9.35 1.28 16.20
CA ASN A 246 8.98 0.09 16.96
C ASN A 246 8.91 0.38 18.46
N ARG A 247 9.84 1.19 19.00
CA ARG A 247 9.80 1.64 20.40
C ARG A 247 8.49 2.36 20.70
N HIS A 248 8.09 3.32 19.87
CA HIS A 248 6.86 4.08 20.05
C HIS A 248 5.62 3.18 20.04
N ILE A 249 5.54 2.20 19.13
CA ILE A 249 4.45 1.22 19.12
C ILE A 249 4.42 0.39 20.41
N TRP A 250 5.57 -0.05 20.91
CA TRP A 250 5.64 -0.78 22.18
C TRP A 250 5.31 0.07 23.41
N GLU A 251 5.61 1.37 23.38
CA GLU A 251 5.20 2.32 24.42
C GLU A 251 3.67 2.53 24.41
N LEU A 252 3.05 2.64 23.24
CA LEU A 252 1.59 2.71 23.11
C LEU A 252 0.93 1.43 23.64
N TYR A 253 1.41 0.27 23.21
CA TYR A 253 0.95 -1.04 23.69
C TYR A 253 1.10 -1.16 25.21
N GLY A 254 2.29 -0.84 25.74
CA GLY A 254 2.60 -0.94 27.16
C GLY A 254 1.71 -0.05 28.02
N LYS A 255 1.38 1.18 27.57
CA LYS A 255 0.45 2.07 28.27
C LYS A 255 -0.95 1.48 28.38
N TRP A 256 -1.45 0.83 27.33
CA TRP A 256 -2.75 0.15 27.38
C TRP A 256 -2.73 -1.03 28.35
N VAL A 257 -1.76 -1.93 28.22
CA VAL A 257 -1.63 -3.12 29.07
C VAL A 257 -1.42 -2.77 30.54
N ALA A 258 -0.61 -1.75 30.85
CA ALA A 258 -0.32 -1.36 32.23
C ALA A 258 -1.48 -0.60 32.92
N SER A 259 -2.37 0.02 32.14
CA SER A 259 -3.52 0.75 32.70
C SER A 259 -4.57 -0.23 33.26
N PRO A 260 -5.54 0.23 34.08
CA PRO A 260 -6.73 -0.57 34.39
C PRO A 260 -7.47 -1.04 33.13
N ALA A 261 -7.19 -0.43 31.97
CA ALA A 261 -7.68 -0.95 30.71
C ALA A 261 -7.10 -2.30 30.33
N GLY A 262 -5.87 -2.64 30.70
CA GLY A 262 -5.28 -3.96 30.43
C GLY A 262 -6.00 -5.15 31.06
N GLN A 263 -6.97 -4.91 31.97
CA GLN A 263 -7.81 -5.96 32.57
C GLN A 263 -9.07 -6.29 31.75
N ARG A 264 -9.29 -5.61 30.62
CA ARG A 264 -10.44 -5.81 29.74
C ARG A 264 -10.05 -6.58 28.48
N PRO A 265 -11.02 -7.04 27.67
CA PRO A 265 -10.70 -7.64 26.39
C PRO A 265 -9.95 -6.67 25.46
N ILE A 266 -8.71 -7.01 25.12
CA ILE A 266 -7.91 -6.37 24.07
C ILE A 266 -7.72 -7.38 22.95
N VAL A 267 -8.21 -7.06 21.76
CA VAL A 267 -7.87 -7.75 20.52
C VAL A 267 -6.79 -6.94 19.81
N LEU A 268 -5.70 -7.59 19.44
CA LEU A 268 -4.68 -6.99 18.60
C LEU A 268 -5.08 -7.15 17.13
N TYR A 269 -5.17 -6.04 16.41
CA TYR A 269 -5.32 -6.02 14.96
C TYR A 269 -3.94 -5.91 14.34
N LEU A 270 -3.42 -7.00 13.78
CA LEU A 270 -2.07 -7.10 13.27
C LEU A 270 -2.07 -6.99 11.74
N TYR A 271 -1.48 -5.91 11.24
CA TYR A 271 -1.20 -5.69 9.82
C TYR A 271 -0.01 -6.58 9.37
N THR A 272 -0.32 -7.86 9.13
CA THR A 272 0.63 -8.96 8.85
C THR A 272 1.00 -9.08 7.37
N GLU A 273 0.50 -8.19 6.53
CA GLU A 273 0.82 -8.05 5.12
C GLU A 273 2.04 -7.16 4.85
N PHE A 274 2.41 -6.26 5.76
CA PHE A 274 3.61 -5.45 5.58
C PHE A 274 4.81 -6.23 6.11
N PRO A 275 5.96 -6.28 5.40
CA PRO A 275 6.31 -5.41 4.29
C PRO A 275 5.82 -5.85 2.89
N GLU A 276 5.26 -7.04 2.72
CA GLU A 276 4.91 -7.63 1.42
C GLU A 276 3.82 -6.87 0.64
N ALA A 277 3.00 -6.06 1.32
CA ALA A 277 2.01 -5.16 0.75
C ALA A 277 2.51 -3.71 0.57
N ALA A 278 3.70 -3.36 1.09
CA ALA A 278 4.31 -2.05 0.83
C ALA A 278 4.57 -1.76 -0.67
N PRO A 279 4.82 -2.75 -1.56
CA PRO A 279 4.94 -2.53 -2.99
C PRO A 279 3.71 -1.92 -3.67
N TRP A 280 2.53 -1.88 -3.03
CA TRP A 280 1.30 -1.24 -3.53
C TRP A 280 1.47 0.29 -3.59
N GLY A 281 2.24 0.75 -4.58
CA GLY A 281 2.53 2.15 -4.86
C GLY A 281 4.00 2.57 -4.70
N ALA A 282 4.88 1.68 -4.22
CA ALA A 282 6.30 1.98 -4.02
C ALA A 282 7.20 1.62 -5.21
N GLY A 283 6.76 0.70 -6.09
CA GLY A 283 7.47 0.35 -7.33
C GLY A 283 8.71 -0.54 -7.17
N TYR A 284 8.85 -1.20 -6.01
CA TYR A 284 9.90 -2.19 -5.74
C TYR A 284 9.37 -3.30 -4.83
N THR A 285 10.05 -4.45 -4.85
CA THR A 285 9.75 -5.57 -3.93
C THR A 285 10.59 -5.42 -2.67
N THR A 286 9.98 -5.54 -1.50
CA THR A 286 10.63 -5.47 -0.19
C THR A 286 11.28 -6.80 0.18
N PHE A 287 12.23 -6.77 1.12
CA PHE A 287 12.74 -8.00 1.73
C PHE A 287 11.62 -8.70 2.53
N PRO A 288 11.46 -10.03 2.42
CA PRO A 288 10.29 -10.71 2.98
C PRO A 288 10.33 -10.79 4.51
N GLY A 289 9.16 -10.70 5.15
CA GLY A 289 8.98 -10.60 6.59
C GLY A 289 8.96 -11.94 7.32
N PHE A 290 10.02 -12.74 7.20
CA PHE A 290 10.13 -14.06 7.87
C PHE A 290 10.41 -13.84 9.36
N ARG A 291 9.58 -14.40 10.26
CA ARG A 291 9.59 -14.02 11.68
C ARG A 291 8.94 -15.01 12.66
N ALA A 292 8.97 -16.31 12.37
CA ALA A 292 8.33 -17.37 13.14
C ALA A 292 8.72 -17.38 14.63
N ARG A 293 10.01 -17.26 14.94
CA ARG A 293 10.56 -17.19 16.30
C ARG A 293 10.19 -15.89 16.98
N LEU A 294 10.23 -14.77 16.25
CA LEU A 294 9.79 -13.47 16.80
C LEU A 294 8.30 -13.50 17.13
N SER A 295 7.46 -13.99 16.22
CA SER A 295 6.02 -14.21 16.46
C SER A 295 5.81 -15.10 17.68
N ALA A 296 6.60 -16.15 17.86
CA ALA A 296 6.49 -17.00 19.04
C ALA A 296 6.77 -16.27 20.35
N ARG A 297 7.83 -15.45 20.40
CA ARG A 297 8.14 -14.62 21.58
C ARG A 297 7.04 -13.60 21.86
N GLN A 298 6.54 -12.93 20.81
CA GLN A 298 5.51 -11.91 20.95
C GLN A 298 4.17 -12.51 21.37
N ILE A 299 3.74 -13.64 20.81
CA ILE A 299 2.50 -14.33 21.21
C ILE A 299 2.57 -14.75 22.68
N LYS A 300 3.71 -15.31 23.13
CA LYS A 300 3.93 -15.63 24.55
C LYS A 300 3.82 -14.40 25.44
N ARG A 301 4.39 -13.26 25.02
CA ARG A 301 4.23 -11.97 25.71
C ARG A 301 2.76 -11.53 25.76
N TYR A 302 2.05 -11.58 24.65
CA TYR A 302 0.64 -11.20 24.57
C TYR A 302 -0.25 -12.04 25.50
N VAL A 303 -0.02 -13.36 25.56
CA VAL A 303 -0.73 -14.24 26.50
C VAL A 303 -0.42 -13.87 27.95
N LYS A 304 0.85 -13.62 28.27
CA LYS A 304 1.27 -13.15 29.61
C LYS A 304 0.63 -11.81 29.99
N ASP A 305 0.44 -10.94 29.00
CA ASP A 305 -0.18 -9.62 29.15
C ASP A 305 -1.73 -9.68 29.14
N ASN A 306 -2.33 -10.88 29.16
CA ASN A 306 -3.79 -11.13 29.13
C ASN A 306 -4.51 -10.58 27.87
N ILE A 307 -3.83 -10.55 26.73
CA ILE A 307 -4.45 -10.19 25.46
C ILE A 307 -5.55 -11.23 25.11
N PHE A 308 -6.76 -10.74 24.85
CA PHE A 308 -7.95 -11.56 24.62
C PHE A 308 -7.91 -12.30 23.28
N GLY A 309 -7.29 -11.70 22.27
CA GLY A 309 -7.20 -12.31 20.97
C GLY A 309 -6.38 -11.54 19.95
N ILE A 310 -6.22 -12.16 18.79
CA ILE A 310 -5.56 -11.59 17.62
C ILE A 310 -6.51 -11.67 16.43
N LEU A 311 -6.59 -10.56 15.70
CA LEU A 311 -6.92 -10.55 14.28
C LEU A 311 -5.62 -10.35 13.50
N ALA A 312 -5.24 -11.29 12.65
CA ALA A 312 -4.20 -11.09 11.65
C ALA A 312 -4.90 -10.84 10.30
N GLU A 313 -4.77 -9.61 9.79
CA GLU A 313 -5.66 -9.13 8.73
C GLU A 313 -5.46 -9.88 7.43
N PHE A 314 -4.21 -10.15 7.06
CA PHE A 314 -3.85 -10.77 5.80
C PHE A 314 -2.94 -11.98 6.02
N PRO A 315 -2.95 -12.97 5.10
CA PRO A 315 -1.99 -14.05 5.12
C PRO A 315 -0.56 -13.52 4.97
N THR A 316 0.32 -14.15 5.72
CA THR A 316 1.77 -14.00 5.62
C THR A 316 2.37 -15.32 5.08
N THR A 317 3.67 -15.51 5.23
CA THR A 317 4.36 -16.76 4.86
C THR A 317 3.72 -17.96 5.56
N GLN A 318 3.76 -19.13 4.92
CA GLN A 318 3.11 -20.35 5.43
C GLN A 318 3.56 -20.71 6.86
N LEU A 319 4.86 -20.56 7.16
CA LEU A 319 5.38 -20.84 8.50
C LEU A 319 4.94 -19.76 9.51
N ASN A 320 5.05 -18.47 9.19
CA ASN A 320 4.54 -17.41 10.08
C ASN A 320 3.05 -17.66 10.42
N GLN A 321 2.25 -18.00 9.41
CA GLN A 321 0.82 -18.27 9.56
C GLN A 321 0.54 -19.52 10.40
N TYR A 322 1.33 -20.59 10.21
CA TYR A 322 1.26 -21.79 11.03
C TYR A 322 1.58 -21.48 12.49
N MET A 323 2.61 -20.67 12.76
CA MET A 323 2.98 -20.26 14.11
C MET A 323 1.89 -19.44 14.80
N TYR A 324 1.27 -18.47 14.11
CA TYR A 324 0.13 -17.73 14.63
C TYR A 324 -1.01 -18.67 15.04
N ASN A 325 -1.35 -19.63 14.19
CA ASN A 325 -2.42 -20.58 14.47
C ASN A 325 -2.12 -21.51 15.65
N GLN A 326 -0.92 -22.09 15.71
CA GLN A 326 -0.56 -23.00 16.78
C GLN A 326 -0.44 -22.29 18.12
N LEU A 327 0.24 -21.14 18.17
CA LEU A 327 0.58 -20.48 19.43
C LEU A 327 -0.55 -19.62 20.01
N THR A 328 -1.50 -19.16 19.19
CA THR A 328 -2.72 -18.53 19.75
C THR A 328 -3.67 -19.57 20.35
N PHE A 329 -3.60 -20.82 19.89
CA PHE A 329 -4.31 -21.94 20.51
C PHE A 329 -3.59 -22.46 21.75
N ASP A 330 -2.27 -22.66 21.70
CA ASP A 330 -1.47 -23.11 22.83
C ASP A 330 -0.09 -22.45 22.79
N ALA A 331 0.06 -21.40 23.60
CA ALA A 331 1.26 -20.58 23.68
C ALA A 331 2.40 -21.24 24.44
N GLU A 332 2.16 -22.34 25.17
CA GLU A 332 3.21 -23.06 25.90
C GLU A 332 4.03 -23.99 25.01
N GLN A 333 3.58 -24.20 23.77
CA GLN A 333 4.33 -25.00 22.80
C GLN A 333 5.75 -24.44 22.56
N ASP A 334 6.68 -25.37 22.34
CA ASP A 334 8.05 -25.04 21.98
C ASP A 334 8.12 -24.61 20.51
N ALA A 335 8.70 -23.43 20.28
CA ALA A 335 8.72 -22.82 18.95
C ALA A 335 9.62 -23.60 17.98
N GLU A 336 10.78 -24.07 18.44
CA GLU A 336 11.70 -24.83 17.60
C GLU A 336 11.09 -26.18 17.20
N THR A 337 10.37 -26.83 18.12
CA THR A 337 9.64 -28.07 17.84
C THR A 337 8.59 -27.86 16.73
N LEU A 338 7.79 -26.80 16.82
CA LEU A 338 6.79 -26.45 15.79
C LEU A 338 7.43 -26.14 14.43
N ILE A 339 8.51 -25.35 14.43
CA ILE A 339 9.27 -25.04 13.21
C ILE A 339 9.81 -26.34 12.60
N ASN A 340 10.40 -27.20 13.42
CA ASN A 340 10.97 -28.46 12.97
C ASN A 340 9.91 -29.38 12.36
N GLU A 341 8.79 -29.57 13.06
CA GLU A 341 7.64 -30.34 12.59
C GLU A 341 7.14 -29.81 11.24
N PHE A 342 6.97 -28.49 11.10
CA PHE A 342 6.55 -27.89 9.84
C PHE A 342 7.47 -28.27 8.69
N PHE A 343 8.79 -28.10 8.84
CA PHE A 343 9.73 -28.44 7.78
C PHE A 343 9.77 -29.94 7.48
N ASP A 344 9.78 -30.78 8.51
CA ASP A 344 9.84 -32.24 8.37
C ASP A 344 8.59 -32.79 7.66
N LEU A 345 7.39 -32.33 8.05
CA LEU A 345 6.13 -32.80 7.46
C LEU A 345 5.83 -32.16 6.10
N TYR A 346 6.23 -30.91 5.90
CA TYR A 346 5.93 -30.18 4.67
C TYR A 346 6.96 -30.46 3.58
N TYR A 347 8.26 -30.39 3.87
CA TYR A 347 9.31 -30.53 2.86
C TYR A 347 9.95 -31.92 2.82
N GLY A 348 9.70 -32.78 3.83
CA GLY A 348 10.19 -34.15 3.87
C GLY A 348 11.70 -34.24 3.66
N SER A 349 12.12 -34.91 2.59
CA SER A 349 13.55 -35.07 2.25
C SER A 349 14.29 -33.74 2.03
N ALA A 350 13.58 -32.66 1.66
CA ALA A 350 14.16 -31.32 1.49
C ALA A 350 14.12 -30.46 2.77
N ALA A 351 13.68 -31.00 3.91
CA ALA A 351 13.44 -30.23 5.13
C ALA A 351 14.68 -29.51 5.67
N ALA A 352 15.86 -30.15 5.61
CA ALA A 352 17.09 -29.57 6.15
C ALA A 352 17.54 -28.28 5.41
N PRO A 353 17.74 -28.29 4.06
CA PRO A 353 18.13 -27.08 3.34
C PRO A 353 17.04 -26.00 3.35
N MET A 354 15.75 -26.37 3.27
CA MET A 354 14.65 -25.40 3.34
C MET A 354 14.59 -24.68 4.69
N ARG A 355 14.82 -25.41 5.79
CA ARG A 355 14.85 -24.83 7.15
C ARG A 355 16.03 -23.88 7.33
N LYS A 356 17.23 -24.25 6.87
CA LYS A 356 18.41 -23.36 6.92
C LYS A 356 18.15 -22.06 6.18
N LEU A 357 17.65 -22.15 4.95
CA LEU A 357 17.30 -20.99 4.13
C LEU A 357 16.32 -20.06 4.85
N TRP A 358 15.20 -20.62 5.30
CA TRP A 358 14.13 -19.83 5.90
C TRP A 358 14.58 -19.14 7.19
N LEU A 359 15.29 -19.87 8.06
CA LEU A 359 15.73 -19.33 9.35
C LEU A 359 16.85 -18.30 9.21
N GLU A 360 17.73 -18.42 8.21
CA GLU A 360 18.70 -17.35 7.91
C GLU A 360 18.00 -16.08 7.38
N ILE A 361 16.96 -16.22 6.55
CA ILE A 361 16.17 -15.07 6.09
C ILE A 361 15.47 -14.40 7.28
N GLU A 362 14.87 -15.19 8.19
CA GLU A 362 14.30 -14.67 9.43
C GLU A 362 15.34 -13.94 10.29
N GLU A 363 16.49 -14.55 10.51
CA GLU A 363 17.55 -13.96 11.32
C GLU A 363 17.95 -12.60 10.76
N VAL A 364 18.17 -12.51 9.44
CA VAL A 364 18.45 -11.24 8.77
C VAL A 364 17.30 -10.24 8.92
N PHE A 365 16.06 -10.66 8.66
CA PHE A 365 14.90 -9.75 8.73
C PHE A 365 14.65 -9.25 10.16
N THR A 366 14.88 -10.07 11.19
CA THR A 366 14.56 -9.72 12.58
C THR A 366 15.73 -9.10 13.34
N SER A 367 16.92 -9.04 12.75
CA SER A 367 18.12 -8.46 13.36
C SER A 367 18.03 -6.93 13.46
N PRO A 368 18.12 -6.34 14.67
CA PRO A 368 18.08 -4.89 14.89
C PRO A 368 19.02 -4.07 14.00
N GLU A 369 20.22 -4.57 13.74
CA GLU A 369 21.23 -3.87 12.91
C GLU A 369 20.78 -3.66 11.45
N ASN A 370 19.81 -4.44 10.97
CA ASN A 370 19.26 -4.30 9.62
C ASN A 370 18.08 -3.32 9.57
N TRP A 371 17.69 -2.72 10.70
CA TRP A 371 16.67 -1.68 10.81
C TRP A 371 17.26 -0.36 11.31
N PRO A 372 18.29 0.20 10.64
CA PRO A 372 18.87 1.45 11.08
C PRO A 372 17.85 2.59 10.95
N LEU A 373 18.04 3.62 11.78
CA LEU A 373 17.31 4.87 11.60
C LEU A 373 17.64 5.46 10.22
N ASP A 374 16.64 6.02 9.53
CA ASP A 374 16.87 6.77 8.30
C ASP A 374 17.67 8.04 8.64
N PRO A 375 18.96 8.14 8.23
CA PRO A 375 19.78 9.31 8.53
C PRO A 375 19.24 10.59 7.86
N ASP A 376 18.44 10.46 6.80
CA ASP A 376 17.83 11.58 6.09
C ASP A 376 16.48 12.00 6.71
N ASN A 377 15.91 11.18 7.62
CA ASN A 377 14.67 11.46 8.34
C ASN A 377 14.73 10.96 9.81
N PRO A 378 15.63 11.50 10.65
CA PRO A 378 15.72 11.12 12.06
C PRO A 378 14.40 11.43 12.77
N GLY A 379 13.66 10.40 13.14
CA GLY A 379 12.40 10.51 13.89
C GLY A 379 11.12 10.19 13.12
N LYS A 380 11.16 9.85 11.82
CA LYS A 380 9.99 9.27 11.15
C LYS A 380 9.89 7.77 11.38
N ASP A 381 8.69 7.20 11.27
CA ASP A 381 8.51 5.75 11.13
C ASP A 381 9.44 5.23 10.04
N VAL A 382 10.54 4.60 10.45
CA VAL A 382 11.49 4.01 9.51
C VAL A 382 10.93 2.66 9.10
N GLY A 383 10.04 2.69 8.12
CA GLY A 383 9.55 1.49 7.46
C GLY A 383 10.65 0.82 6.65
N ILE A 384 10.36 -0.38 6.16
CA ILE A 384 11.21 -1.04 5.19
C ILE A 384 11.36 -0.16 3.94
N SER A 385 12.57 -0.10 3.37
CA SER A 385 12.84 0.61 2.11
C SER A 385 13.51 -0.33 1.12
N GLU A 386 13.55 0.03 -0.18
CA GLU A 386 14.29 -0.73 -1.18
C GLU A 386 15.77 -0.85 -0.80
N ARG A 387 16.35 0.25 -0.30
CA ARG A 387 17.73 0.30 0.20
C ARG A 387 17.93 -0.62 1.39
N THR A 388 17.09 -0.53 2.42
CA THR A 388 17.19 -1.41 3.60
C THR A 388 17.06 -2.88 3.16
N SER A 389 16.13 -3.16 2.25
CA SER A 389 15.85 -4.50 1.74
C SER A 389 17.04 -5.11 1.00
N TRP A 390 17.68 -4.39 0.09
CA TRP A 390 18.63 -5.00 -0.86
C TRP A 390 20.09 -4.56 -0.67
N ARG A 391 20.34 -3.46 0.05
CA ARG A 391 21.69 -3.05 0.47
C ARG A 391 22.10 -3.71 1.78
N LEU A 392 21.18 -3.79 2.75
CA LEU A 392 21.49 -4.27 4.10
C LEU A 392 21.08 -5.73 4.31
N MET A 393 19.84 -6.10 3.96
CA MET A 393 19.32 -7.44 4.22
C MET A 393 19.74 -8.45 3.12
N GLY A 394 19.30 -8.23 1.88
CA GLY A 394 19.55 -9.10 0.72
C GLY A 394 20.90 -8.87 0.03
N THR A 395 22.01 -8.92 0.76
CA THR A 395 23.36 -8.70 0.17
C THR A 395 23.73 -9.76 -0.86
N THR A 396 24.64 -9.45 -1.79
CA THR A 396 25.10 -10.40 -2.81
C THR A 396 25.64 -11.70 -2.21
N GLU A 397 26.38 -11.60 -1.10
CA GLU A 397 26.91 -12.77 -0.38
C GLU A 397 25.79 -13.67 0.17
N ARG A 398 24.80 -13.07 0.86
CA ARG A 398 23.67 -13.79 1.42
C ARG A 398 22.81 -14.43 0.33
N MET A 399 22.50 -13.68 -0.73
CA MET A 399 21.75 -14.19 -1.87
C MET A 399 22.49 -15.36 -2.54
N SER A 400 23.81 -15.28 -2.72
CA SER A 400 24.60 -16.39 -3.28
C SER A 400 24.53 -17.65 -2.40
N ARG A 401 24.68 -17.49 -1.08
CA ARG A 401 24.57 -18.61 -0.13
C ARG A 401 23.18 -19.24 -0.14
N TRP A 402 22.13 -18.42 -0.14
CA TRP A 402 20.73 -18.86 -0.18
C TRP A 402 20.36 -19.57 -1.50
N ALA A 403 20.97 -19.16 -2.62
CA ALA A 403 20.86 -19.89 -3.89
C ALA A 403 21.42 -21.33 -3.78
N GLY A 404 22.48 -21.50 -3.00
CA GLY A 404 23.03 -22.81 -2.63
C GLY A 404 21.99 -23.69 -1.92
N TYR A 405 21.35 -23.18 -0.86
CA TYR A 405 20.31 -23.92 -0.15
C TYR A 405 19.09 -24.24 -1.02
N MET A 406 18.65 -23.33 -1.89
CA MET A 406 17.58 -23.62 -2.84
C MET A 406 17.94 -24.75 -3.82
N SER A 407 19.21 -24.79 -4.26
CA SER A 407 19.72 -25.85 -5.13
C SER A 407 19.77 -27.19 -4.39
N GLU A 408 20.28 -27.21 -3.15
CA GLU A 408 20.29 -28.39 -2.27
C GLU A 408 18.87 -28.91 -2.01
N ALA A 409 17.93 -28.05 -1.68
CA ALA A 409 16.53 -28.43 -1.44
C ALA A 409 15.88 -29.07 -2.68
N THR A 410 16.19 -28.54 -3.86
CA THR A 410 15.65 -29.05 -5.12
C THR A 410 16.21 -30.42 -5.45
N ALA A 411 17.50 -30.65 -5.19
CA ALA A 411 18.13 -31.96 -5.36
C ALA A 411 17.66 -32.99 -4.31
N ALA A 412 17.34 -32.53 -3.10
CA ALA A 412 16.93 -33.39 -1.99
C ALA A 412 15.47 -33.86 -2.07
N ALA A 413 14.58 -33.10 -2.73
CA ALA A 413 13.17 -33.46 -2.89
C ALA A 413 13.00 -34.73 -3.74
N ARG A 414 12.35 -35.76 -3.17
CA ARG A 414 12.22 -37.10 -3.78
C ARG A 414 10.84 -37.33 -4.38
N THR A 415 9.78 -37.03 -3.61
CA THR A 415 8.41 -37.27 -4.05
C THR A 415 7.89 -36.11 -4.89
N GLU A 416 6.86 -36.36 -5.72
CA GLU A 416 6.22 -35.29 -6.50
C GLU A 416 5.64 -34.19 -5.61
N THR A 417 5.14 -34.55 -4.42
CA THR A 417 4.66 -33.56 -3.44
C THR A 417 5.79 -32.70 -2.88
N GLU A 418 6.93 -33.29 -2.50
CA GLU A 418 8.09 -32.53 -2.02
C GLU A 418 8.61 -31.60 -3.11
N LYS A 419 8.76 -32.08 -4.35
CA LYS A 419 9.21 -31.28 -5.50
C LYS A 419 8.28 -30.11 -5.76
N ALA A 420 6.97 -30.36 -5.77
CA ALA A 420 5.96 -29.32 -5.96
C ALA A 420 6.04 -28.23 -4.87
N ARG A 421 6.25 -28.61 -3.60
CA ARG A 421 6.38 -27.66 -2.48
C ARG A 421 7.65 -26.84 -2.54
N VAL A 422 8.79 -27.44 -2.90
CA VAL A 422 10.05 -26.70 -3.12
C VAL A 422 9.92 -25.74 -4.32
N ALA A 423 9.31 -26.19 -5.43
CA ALA A 423 9.05 -25.35 -6.60
C ALA A 423 8.10 -24.19 -6.27
N LEU A 424 7.11 -24.40 -5.42
CA LEU A 424 6.20 -23.37 -4.96
C LEU A 424 6.93 -22.26 -4.19
N PHE A 425 7.76 -22.63 -3.20
CA PHE A 425 8.59 -21.66 -2.49
C PHE A 425 9.54 -20.92 -3.43
N ARG A 426 10.17 -21.64 -4.38
CA ARG A 426 11.05 -21.04 -5.38
C ARG A 426 10.34 -19.93 -6.15
N LYS A 427 9.15 -20.23 -6.69
CA LYS A 427 8.36 -19.30 -7.50
C LYS A 427 7.81 -18.13 -6.69
N ALA A 428 7.29 -18.39 -5.50
CA ALA A 428 6.54 -17.42 -4.72
C ALA A 428 7.42 -16.50 -3.86
N GLU A 429 8.60 -16.94 -3.45
CA GLU A 429 9.50 -16.18 -2.55
C GLU A 429 10.87 -15.94 -3.20
N TRP A 430 11.57 -17.01 -3.57
CA TRP A 430 12.97 -16.92 -4.00
C TRP A 430 13.17 -16.11 -5.30
N GLU A 431 12.42 -16.43 -6.36
CA GLU A 431 12.52 -15.73 -7.65
C GLU A 431 12.17 -14.23 -7.54
N PRO A 432 11.10 -13.82 -6.82
CA PRO A 432 10.88 -12.42 -6.48
C PRO A 432 12.08 -11.76 -5.79
N MET A 433 12.70 -12.41 -4.80
CA MET A 433 13.88 -11.86 -4.13
C MET A 433 15.06 -11.68 -5.09
N VAL A 434 15.31 -12.65 -5.97
CA VAL A 434 16.38 -12.57 -6.99
C VAL A 434 16.13 -11.41 -7.94
N ARG A 435 14.92 -11.30 -8.50
CA ARG A 435 14.54 -10.19 -9.40
C ARG A 435 14.69 -8.84 -8.71
N ALA A 436 14.24 -8.73 -7.47
CA ALA A 436 14.30 -7.49 -6.71
C ALA A 436 15.74 -7.07 -6.40
N LYS A 437 16.61 -8.02 -6.02
CA LYS A 437 18.04 -7.75 -5.84
C LYS A 437 18.71 -7.33 -7.15
N GLN A 438 18.38 -7.97 -8.27
CA GLN A 438 18.94 -7.60 -9.57
C GLN A 438 18.48 -6.20 -10.01
N GLN A 439 17.21 -5.86 -9.80
CA GLN A 439 16.69 -4.52 -10.01
C GLN A 439 17.41 -3.49 -9.14
N TRP A 440 17.65 -3.81 -7.86
CA TRP A 440 18.42 -2.97 -6.96
C TRP A 440 19.87 -2.79 -7.44
N ASP A 441 20.57 -3.86 -7.80
CA ASP A 441 21.96 -3.78 -8.26
C ASP A 441 22.08 -2.93 -9.54
N ASN A 442 21.14 -3.11 -10.45
CA ASN A 442 21.04 -2.30 -11.66
C ASN A 442 20.78 -0.83 -11.32
N LYS A 443 19.96 -0.50 -10.32
CA LYS A 443 19.78 0.90 -9.89
C LYS A 443 21.04 1.44 -9.21
N ALA A 444 21.58 0.69 -8.24
CA ALA A 444 22.74 1.05 -7.46
C ALA A 444 23.98 1.29 -8.33
N SER A 445 24.13 0.57 -9.46
CA SER A 445 25.20 0.83 -10.42
C SER A 445 25.13 2.21 -11.09
N HIS A 446 23.96 2.86 -11.05
CA HIS A 446 23.73 4.21 -11.57
C HIS A 446 23.72 5.29 -10.49
N ASP A 447 23.85 4.96 -9.18
CA ASP A 447 23.71 5.95 -8.09
C ASP A 447 24.60 7.20 -8.31
N ASN A 448 25.86 7.01 -8.71
CA ASN A 448 26.78 8.12 -9.00
C ASN A 448 26.32 8.98 -10.19
N ASP A 449 25.76 8.35 -11.23
CA ASP A 449 25.18 9.05 -12.39
C ASP A 449 23.92 9.83 -11.98
N ILE A 450 23.08 9.26 -11.13
CA ILE A 450 21.90 9.93 -10.59
C ILE A 450 22.28 11.14 -9.74
N GLU A 451 23.26 11.02 -8.85
CA GLU A 451 23.75 12.17 -8.06
C GLU A 451 24.35 13.26 -8.94
N ALA A 452 25.09 12.90 -10.00
CA ALA A 452 25.56 13.86 -10.99
C ALA A 452 24.40 14.54 -11.73
N LEU A 453 23.36 13.80 -12.12
CA LEU A 453 22.16 14.34 -12.80
C LEU A 453 21.32 15.27 -11.92
N LYS A 454 21.27 15.01 -10.61
CA LYS A 454 20.63 15.92 -9.63
C LYS A 454 21.33 17.27 -9.57
N GLN A 455 22.66 17.26 -9.63
CA GLN A 455 23.49 18.47 -9.61
C GLN A 455 23.51 19.18 -10.97
N ALA A 456 23.31 18.45 -12.07
CA ALA A 456 23.26 19.01 -13.40
C ALA A 456 21.98 19.86 -13.62
N PRO A 457 22.06 20.92 -14.44
CA PRO A 457 20.88 21.65 -14.86
C PRO A 457 19.94 20.73 -15.66
N PRO A 458 18.60 20.94 -15.59
CA PRO A 458 17.66 20.19 -16.42
C PRO A 458 18.00 20.31 -17.92
N PRO A 459 17.60 19.32 -18.74
CA PRO A 459 17.92 19.29 -20.17
C PRO A 459 17.52 20.56 -20.91
N SER A 460 18.23 20.87 -21.99
CA SER A 460 17.88 21.96 -22.90
C SER A 460 17.85 21.50 -24.34
N ALA A 461 16.97 22.12 -25.14
CA ALA A 461 16.85 21.88 -26.57
C ALA A 461 16.29 23.12 -27.29
N ARG A 462 16.14 23.03 -28.61
CA ARG A 462 15.55 24.09 -29.44
C ARG A 462 14.25 23.62 -30.06
N ILE A 463 13.30 24.54 -30.19
CA ILE A 463 12.05 24.32 -30.91
C ILE A 463 12.20 25.00 -32.28
N ALA A 464 12.33 24.21 -33.33
CA ALA A 464 12.58 24.71 -34.67
C ALA A 464 11.36 25.44 -35.23
N ARG A 465 11.62 26.52 -35.96
CA ARG A 465 10.60 27.21 -36.75
C ARG A 465 10.36 26.48 -38.07
N LEU A 466 9.10 26.13 -38.36
CA LEU A 466 8.71 25.52 -39.63
C LEU A 466 8.94 26.50 -40.79
N LYS A 467 9.54 25.99 -41.87
CA LYS A 467 9.74 26.76 -43.12
C LYS A 467 8.40 27.12 -43.78
N THR A 468 7.44 26.20 -43.72
CA THR A 468 6.09 26.37 -44.24
C THR A 468 5.10 26.35 -43.08
N PRO A 469 4.29 27.40 -42.86
CA PRO A 469 3.33 27.42 -41.76
C PRO A 469 2.28 26.31 -41.87
N ALA A 470 2.08 25.57 -40.79
CA ALA A 470 1.06 24.52 -40.69
C ALA A 470 -0.32 25.08 -40.26
N ALA A 471 -0.38 26.35 -39.81
CA ALA A 471 -1.62 27.10 -39.57
C ALA A 471 -2.61 26.41 -38.60
N GLY A 472 -2.08 25.75 -37.56
CA GLY A 472 -2.84 25.04 -36.54
C GLY A 472 -3.30 23.64 -36.94
N ASP A 473 -2.82 23.13 -38.07
CA ASP A 473 -3.06 21.76 -38.55
C ASP A 473 -1.77 20.94 -38.46
N ALA A 474 -1.63 20.18 -37.37
CA ALA A 474 -0.43 19.40 -37.10
C ALA A 474 -0.17 18.26 -38.10
N GLY A 475 -1.18 17.88 -38.91
CA GLY A 475 -1.02 16.90 -40.00
C GLY A 475 -0.22 17.45 -41.19
N LYS A 476 -0.01 18.77 -41.28
CA LYS A 476 0.83 19.42 -42.31
C LYS A 476 2.29 19.55 -41.92
N VAL A 477 2.67 19.16 -40.71
CA VAL A 477 4.05 19.22 -40.24
C VAL A 477 4.83 18.04 -40.79
N ASP A 478 5.94 18.31 -41.49
CA ASP A 478 6.90 17.28 -41.89
C ASP A 478 7.75 16.89 -40.67
N TRP A 479 7.21 15.96 -39.87
CA TRP A 479 7.84 15.52 -38.63
C TRP A 479 9.23 14.91 -38.85
N GLY A 480 9.51 14.33 -40.03
CA GLY A 480 10.81 13.76 -40.39
C GLY A 480 11.96 14.79 -40.39
N GLN A 481 11.63 16.07 -40.60
CA GLN A 481 12.58 17.19 -40.59
C GLN A 481 12.69 17.89 -39.22
N VAL A 482 11.84 17.54 -38.26
CA VAL A 482 11.88 18.08 -36.89
C VAL A 482 12.80 17.21 -36.05
N GLN A 483 13.71 17.83 -35.30
CA GLN A 483 14.65 17.12 -34.44
C GLN A 483 13.92 16.28 -33.39
N ALA A 484 14.30 15.01 -33.31
CA ALA A 484 13.87 14.09 -32.26
C ALA A 484 14.62 14.36 -30.94
N ILE A 485 13.87 14.43 -29.85
CA ILE A 485 14.39 14.48 -28.49
C ILE A 485 14.04 13.15 -27.81
N PRO A 486 15.02 12.30 -27.53
CA PRO A 486 14.76 10.99 -26.93
C PRO A 486 14.45 11.12 -25.44
N ILE A 487 13.49 10.34 -24.97
CA ILE A 487 13.26 10.03 -23.55
C ILE A 487 13.94 8.70 -23.26
N THR A 488 14.98 8.73 -22.43
CA THR A 488 15.80 7.54 -22.09
C THR A 488 15.84 7.25 -20.60
N ARG A 489 15.16 8.05 -19.77
CA ARG A 489 15.23 7.94 -18.32
C ARG A 489 13.84 8.00 -17.68
N ASP A 490 13.71 7.33 -16.54
CA ASP A 490 12.52 7.41 -15.70
C ASP A 490 12.48 8.73 -14.90
N LEU A 491 11.40 8.94 -14.13
CA LEU A 491 11.25 10.13 -13.27
C LEU A 491 12.39 10.34 -12.27
N TYR A 492 13.01 9.25 -11.83
CA TYR A 492 14.10 9.25 -10.85
C TYR A 492 15.48 9.34 -11.51
N GLY A 493 15.53 9.40 -12.85
CA GLY A 493 16.74 9.55 -13.62
C GLY A 493 17.39 8.22 -14.00
N TYR A 494 16.83 7.07 -13.63
CA TYR A 494 17.42 5.78 -14.02
C TYR A 494 17.19 5.53 -15.51
N PRO A 495 18.13 4.87 -16.22
CA PRO A 495 17.91 4.48 -17.61
C PRO A 495 16.63 3.65 -17.76
N ALA A 496 15.75 4.11 -18.64
CA ALA A 496 14.53 3.41 -18.98
C ALA A 496 14.79 2.50 -20.19
N PRO A 497 14.40 1.21 -20.13
CA PRO A 497 14.53 0.33 -21.28
C PRO A 497 13.67 0.82 -22.46
N PRO A 498 13.97 0.45 -23.72
CA PRO A 498 13.23 0.95 -24.87
C PRO A 498 11.77 0.49 -24.89
N LEU A 499 11.49 -0.73 -24.43
CA LEU A 499 10.14 -1.30 -24.33
C LEU A 499 9.60 -1.35 -22.91
N ARG A 500 8.29 -1.08 -22.77
CA ARG A 500 7.56 -1.26 -21.51
C ARG A 500 7.78 -2.68 -20.98
N PRO A 501 8.26 -2.86 -19.72
CA PRO A 501 8.34 -4.17 -19.11
C PRO A 501 6.94 -4.80 -19.02
N ASP A 502 6.75 -5.98 -19.62
CA ASP A 502 5.53 -6.76 -19.39
C ASP A 502 5.65 -7.47 -18.04
N THR A 503 4.66 -7.24 -17.19
CA THR A 503 4.54 -7.91 -15.89
C THR A 503 4.31 -9.43 -16.00
N ARG A 504 4.09 -9.98 -17.21
CA ARG A 504 3.77 -11.39 -17.47
C ARG A 504 4.90 -12.20 -18.12
N GLU A 505 5.99 -11.57 -18.55
CA GLU A 505 7.09 -12.26 -19.25
C GLU A 505 8.09 -12.94 -18.29
N VAL A 506 8.76 -13.99 -18.79
CA VAL A 506 9.78 -14.74 -18.05
C VAL A 506 11.07 -13.94 -18.00
N ALA A 507 11.61 -13.69 -16.80
CA ALA A 507 12.72 -12.75 -16.55
C ALA A 507 13.94 -12.92 -17.48
N GLY A 508 14.35 -14.16 -17.78
CA GLY A 508 15.51 -14.42 -18.63
C GLY A 508 15.33 -14.01 -20.10
N GLU A 509 14.11 -14.06 -20.64
CA GLU A 509 13.81 -13.66 -22.03
C GLU A 509 13.73 -12.13 -22.14
N VAL A 510 13.17 -11.47 -21.12
CA VAL A 510 13.11 -10.00 -21.01
C VAL A 510 14.51 -9.42 -20.91
N GLU A 511 15.39 -9.99 -20.08
CA GLU A 511 16.74 -9.49 -19.88
C GLU A 511 17.60 -9.58 -21.15
N ALA A 512 17.53 -10.71 -21.87
CA ALA A 512 18.25 -10.89 -23.12
C ALA A 512 17.76 -9.92 -24.21
N ARG A 513 16.45 -9.70 -24.31
CA ARG A 513 15.85 -8.75 -25.26
C ARG A 513 16.17 -7.30 -24.90
N VAL A 514 15.98 -6.91 -23.64
CA VAL A 514 16.29 -5.55 -23.15
C VAL A 514 17.77 -5.23 -23.33
N ALA A 515 18.68 -6.18 -23.04
CA ALA A 515 20.11 -5.98 -23.27
C ALA A 515 20.44 -5.79 -24.76
N ALA A 516 19.81 -6.56 -25.65
CA ALA A 516 19.98 -6.41 -27.09
C ALA A 516 19.44 -5.05 -27.62
N GLU A 517 18.32 -4.57 -27.09
CA GLU A 517 17.71 -3.29 -27.48
C GLU A 517 18.46 -2.09 -26.91
N GLN A 518 18.96 -2.20 -25.67
CA GLN A 518 19.86 -1.21 -25.09
C GLN A 518 21.16 -1.12 -25.88
N ALA A 519 21.71 -2.25 -26.33
CA ALA A 519 22.84 -2.28 -27.24
C ALA A 519 22.54 -1.63 -28.60
N ALA A 520 21.27 -1.65 -29.04
CA ALA A 520 20.80 -0.96 -30.25
C ALA A 520 20.50 0.54 -30.04
N GLY A 521 20.45 1.04 -28.80
CA GLY A 521 20.33 2.46 -28.47
C GLY A 521 18.96 3.10 -28.73
N ALA A 522 17.88 2.32 -28.82
CA ALA A 522 16.54 2.87 -29.03
C ALA A 522 16.03 3.64 -27.79
N PRO A 523 15.36 4.79 -27.92
CA PRO A 523 14.77 5.48 -26.79
C PRO A 523 13.45 4.83 -26.35
N ARG A 524 13.07 5.02 -25.08
CA ARG A 524 11.76 4.58 -24.56
C ARG A 524 10.61 5.33 -25.23
N ALA A 525 10.80 6.62 -25.42
CA ALA A 525 9.85 7.47 -26.12
C ALA A 525 10.58 8.60 -26.83
N GLU A 526 9.90 9.25 -27.77
CA GLU A 526 10.45 10.32 -28.57
C GLU A 526 9.51 11.53 -28.55
N ILE A 527 10.09 12.72 -28.49
CA ILE A 527 9.39 13.98 -28.57
C ILE A 527 9.95 14.79 -29.74
N ARG A 528 9.08 15.38 -30.54
CA ARG A 528 9.44 16.42 -31.52
C ARG A 528 8.62 17.67 -31.23
N LEU A 529 9.26 18.84 -31.24
CA LEU A 529 8.59 20.13 -31.06
C LEU A 529 8.94 21.07 -32.21
N ALA A 530 7.92 21.74 -32.75
CA ALA A 530 8.10 22.76 -33.79
C ALA A 530 7.10 23.89 -33.61
N HIS A 531 7.32 25.04 -34.24
CA HIS A 531 6.34 26.13 -34.27
C HIS A 531 6.31 26.83 -35.63
N ASP A 532 5.20 27.48 -35.98
CA ASP A 532 5.10 28.31 -37.18
C ASP A 532 5.06 29.83 -36.88
N GLY A 533 5.26 30.19 -35.61
CA GLY A 533 5.16 31.56 -35.10
C GLY A 533 3.75 31.96 -34.67
N ARG A 534 2.74 31.12 -34.90
CA ARG A 534 1.37 31.28 -34.38
C ARG A 534 0.93 30.09 -33.53
N HIS A 535 1.36 28.89 -33.88
CA HIS A 535 1.08 27.66 -33.16
C HIS A 535 2.36 26.93 -32.77
N LEU A 536 2.32 26.30 -31.60
CA LEU A 536 3.27 25.31 -31.13
C LEU A 536 2.72 23.93 -31.44
N TYR A 537 3.55 23.08 -32.02
CA TYR A 537 3.24 21.70 -32.36
C TYR A 537 4.11 20.76 -31.53
N VAL A 538 3.48 19.71 -30.99
CA VAL A 538 4.18 18.67 -30.23
C VAL A 538 3.80 17.32 -30.81
N TRP A 539 4.78 16.47 -31.00
CA TRP A 539 4.60 15.09 -31.44
C TRP A 539 5.30 14.19 -30.45
N LEU A 540 4.59 13.18 -29.97
CA LEU A 540 5.01 12.25 -28.95
C LEU A 540 4.84 10.84 -29.49
N ARG A 541 5.83 9.98 -29.29
CA ARG A 541 5.77 8.57 -29.66
C ARG A 541 6.31 7.68 -28.57
N GLU A 542 5.63 6.57 -28.31
CA GLU A 542 6.14 5.42 -27.56
C GLU A 542 5.86 4.14 -28.36
N HIS A 543 6.80 3.19 -28.35
CA HIS A 543 6.52 1.84 -28.83
C HIS A 543 5.90 1.01 -27.69
N VAL A 544 4.64 0.64 -27.82
CA VAL A 544 3.86 -0.05 -26.78
C VAL A 544 3.75 -1.56 -26.98
N GLY A 545 4.12 -2.06 -28.16
CA GLY A 545 4.11 -3.50 -28.46
C GLY A 545 2.71 -4.13 -28.43
N ALA A 546 2.64 -5.44 -28.13
CA ALA A 546 1.41 -6.23 -28.17
C ALA A 546 0.46 -5.99 -26.99
N ASP A 547 0.93 -5.35 -25.91
CA ASP A 547 0.15 -5.11 -24.69
C ASP A 547 -0.93 -4.03 -24.85
N GLY A 548 -0.80 -3.18 -25.88
CA GLY A 548 -1.73 -2.08 -26.14
C GLY A 548 -1.72 -0.99 -25.06
N LEU A 549 -2.81 -0.21 -24.99
CA LEU A 549 -2.96 0.94 -24.10
C LEU A 549 -4.19 0.76 -23.20
N ALA A 550 -4.01 0.91 -21.89
CA ALA A 550 -5.08 0.77 -20.90
C ALA A 550 -5.72 2.12 -20.54
N MET A 551 -7.04 2.16 -20.48
CA MET A 551 -7.78 3.35 -20.05
C MET A 551 -7.91 3.40 -18.51
N GLY A 552 -7.80 4.60 -17.95
CA GLY A 552 -8.03 4.88 -16.52
C GLY A 552 -9.42 5.41 -16.23
N SER A 553 -9.73 5.58 -14.93
CA SER A 553 -10.94 6.25 -14.44
C SER A 553 -10.92 7.78 -14.60
N SER A 554 -9.75 8.37 -14.83
CA SER A 554 -9.53 9.77 -15.19
C SER A 554 -8.41 9.89 -16.22
N VAL A 555 -8.14 11.09 -16.72
CA VAL A 555 -7.04 11.34 -17.67
C VAL A 555 -5.64 11.16 -17.08
N PHE A 556 -5.53 10.91 -15.76
CA PHE A 556 -4.27 10.76 -15.03
C PHE A 556 -4.08 9.37 -14.41
N THR A 557 -5.05 8.45 -14.54
CA THR A 557 -5.00 7.12 -13.91
C THR A 557 -4.83 5.96 -14.90
N GLY A 558 -4.76 6.25 -16.19
CA GLY A 558 -4.57 5.27 -17.27
C GLY A 558 -3.19 5.32 -17.91
N ASP A 559 -3.04 4.71 -19.08
CA ASP A 559 -1.95 5.07 -19.99
C ASP A 559 -2.20 6.47 -20.54
N GLY A 560 -1.26 7.39 -20.40
CA GLY A 560 -1.40 8.73 -20.96
C GLY A 560 -0.11 9.54 -21.02
N TRP A 561 -0.25 10.76 -21.52
CA TRP A 561 0.77 11.81 -21.46
C TRP A 561 0.35 12.91 -20.50
N GLU A 562 1.31 13.46 -19.76
CA GLU A 562 1.12 14.60 -18.89
C GLU A 562 2.17 15.66 -19.21
N LEU A 563 1.73 16.80 -19.74
CA LEU A 563 2.59 17.83 -20.32
C LEU A 563 2.55 19.10 -19.48
N PHE A 564 3.71 19.68 -19.22
CA PHE A 564 3.89 20.88 -18.40
C PHE A 564 4.51 22.01 -19.19
N TRP A 565 4.06 23.24 -18.97
CA TRP A 565 4.48 24.43 -19.71
C TRP A 565 4.60 25.61 -18.76
N ALA A 566 5.74 26.31 -18.78
CA ALA A 566 5.95 27.48 -17.95
C ALA A 566 6.89 28.49 -18.63
N ALA A 567 6.69 29.78 -18.33
CA ALA A 567 7.61 30.83 -18.75
C ALA A 567 8.86 30.92 -17.85
N GLN A 568 8.79 30.29 -16.67
CA GLN A 568 9.86 30.22 -15.68
C GLN A 568 9.79 28.89 -14.93
N ARG A 569 10.85 28.54 -14.21
CA ARG A 569 10.94 27.36 -13.35
C ARG A 569 10.20 27.53 -12.01
N ASP A 570 9.02 28.13 -12.06
CA ASP A 570 8.13 28.40 -10.93
C ASP A 570 6.71 28.65 -11.46
N LYS A 571 5.75 28.84 -10.55
CA LYS A 571 4.40 29.33 -10.88
C LYS A 571 4.47 30.73 -11.52
N PRO A 572 3.55 31.07 -12.44
CA PRO A 572 2.49 30.21 -12.94
C PRO A 572 2.99 29.19 -13.99
N TYR A 573 2.35 28.02 -14.00
CA TYR A 573 2.58 27.00 -15.03
C TYR A 573 1.25 26.31 -15.40
N ARG A 574 1.27 25.61 -16.53
CA ARG A 574 0.13 24.93 -17.13
C ARG A 574 0.40 23.44 -17.25
N GLN A 575 -0.66 22.64 -17.23
CA GLN A 575 -0.61 21.19 -17.31
C GLN A 575 -1.69 20.69 -18.27
N VAL A 576 -1.38 19.69 -19.09
CA VAL A 576 -2.36 18.95 -19.89
C VAL A 576 -2.17 17.46 -19.67
N GLY A 577 -3.22 16.77 -19.20
CA GLY A 577 -3.29 15.31 -19.16
C GLY A 577 -4.02 14.77 -20.38
N ILE A 578 -3.52 13.72 -21.02
CA ILE A 578 -4.02 13.22 -22.32
C ILE A 578 -4.08 11.70 -22.30
N THR A 579 -5.24 11.17 -22.70
CA THR A 579 -5.50 9.75 -22.81
C THR A 579 -5.19 9.20 -24.22
N PRO A 580 -5.13 7.88 -24.41
CA PRO A 580 -4.92 7.22 -25.70
C PRO A 580 -5.98 7.57 -26.74
N ARG A 581 -7.18 7.94 -26.28
CA ARG A 581 -8.33 8.30 -27.12
C ARG A 581 -8.52 9.81 -27.25
N CYS A 582 -7.46 10.59 -27.05
CA CYS A 582 -7.45 12.06 -27.17
C CYS A 582 -8.35 12.82 -26.18
N ALA A 583 -9.00 12.16 -25.21
CA ALA A 583 -9.63 12.88 -24.11
C ALA A 583 -8.54 13.55 -23.27
N PHE A 584 -8.77 14.80 -22.85
CA PHE A 584 -7.78 15.59 -22.14
C PHE A 584 -8.42 16.49 -21.07
N GLU A 585 -7.60 16.88 -20.09
CA GLU A 585 -7.89 17.97 -19.16
C GLU A 585 -6.75 18.98 -19.20
N ALA A 586 -7.08 20.27 -19.08
CA ALA A 586 -6.11 21.36 -19.09
C ALA A 586 -6.26 22.22 -17.83
N HIS A 587 -5.16 22.40 -17.10
CA HIS A 587 -5.13 23.07 -15.80
C HIS A 587 -4.10 24.19 -15.77
N ALA A 588 -4.40 25.28 -15.07
CA ALA A 588 -3.45 26.35 -14.76
C ALA A 588 -3.22 26.45 -13.26
N TYR A 589 -1.96 26.62 -12.87
CA TYR A 589 -1.52 26.67 -11.49
C TYR A 589 -0.86 28.01 -11.20
N GLY A 590 -1.30 28.67 -10.13
CA GLY A 590 -0.82 30.02 -9.79
C GLY A 590 -1.48 31.14 -10.61
N GLU A 591 -2.56 30.83 -11.34
CA GLU A 591 -3.40 31.79 -12.06
C GLU A 591 -4.80 31.84 -11.41
N LEU A 592 -5.49 32.99 -11.50
CA LEU A 592 -6.85 33.17 -10.97
C LEU A 592 -7.95 32.71 -11.95
N SER A 593 -7.61 32.58 -13.23
CA SER A 593 -8.53 32.21 -14.32
C SER A 593 -8.32 30.77 -14.78
N THR A 594 -9.39 30.15 -15.29
CA THR A 594 -9.30 28.89 -16.03
C THR A 594 -8.51 29.07 -17.32
N TRP A 595 -7.81 28.02 -17.76
CA TRP A 595 -6.98 28.08 -18.96
C TRP A 595 -7.74 27.55 -20.18
N GLU A 596 -8.07 28.45 -21.10
CA GLU A 596 -8.57 28.09 -22.43
C GLU A 596 -7.39 27.72 -23.35
N SER A 597 -6.96 26.46 -23.30
CA SER A 597 -5.76 26.01 -24.01
C SER A 597 -5.83 26.15 -25.53
N GLY A 598 -7.02 26.06 -26.12
CA GLY A 598 -7.20 26.02 -27.57
C GLY A 598 -6.52 24.80 -28.23
N ILE A 599 -6.19 23.78 -27.42
CA ILE A 599 -5.43 22.62 -27.87
C ILE A 599 -6.25 21.75 -28.82
N LYS A 600 -5.60 21.27 -29.87
CA LYS A 600 -6.10 20.21 -30.74
C LYS A 600 -5.20 19.00 -30.59
N ILE A 601 -5.79 17.82 -30.44
CA ILE A 601 -5.09 16.57 -30.20
C ILE A 601 -5.54 15.55 -31.24
N ALA A 602 -4.59 14.83 -31.82
CA ALA A 602 -4.82 13.62 -32.59
C ALA A 602 -3.89 12.53 -32.05
N ALA A 603 -4.36 11.29 -32.02
CA ALA A 603 -3.53 10.16 -31.63
C ALA A 603 -3.86 8.94 -32.48
N GLU A 604 -2.84 8.12 -32.74
CA GLU A 604 -2.98 6.87 -33.48
C GLU A 604 -2.13 5.78 -32.84
N LEU A 605 -2.63 4.55 -32.92
CA LEU A 605 -1.86 3.34 -32.60
C LEU A 605 -1.67 2.58 -33.91
N LYS A 606 -0.41 2.50 -34.38
CA LYS A 606 -0.08 1.87 -35.65
C LYS A 606 1.24 1.12 -35.53
N ASP A 607 1.28 -0.12 -35.99
CA ASP A 607 2.48 -0.96 -35.99
C ASP A 607 3.18 -1.05 -34.61
N GLY A 608 2.40 -1.02 -33.53
CA GLY A 608 2.88 -1.05 -32.15
C GLY A 608 3.36 0.30 -31.61
N ASP A 609 3.33 1.37 -32.41
CA ASP A 609 3.65 2.73 -31.97
C ASP A 609 2.40 3.52 -31.62
N TRP A 610 2.37 4.07 -30.40
CA TRP A 610 1.39 5.07 -30.01
C TRP A 610 1.93 6.46 -30.28
N THR A 611 1.36 7.15 -31.25
CA THR A 611 1.71 8.51 -31.63
C THR A 611 0.63 9.47 -31.16
N THR A 612 1.02 10.56 -30.48
CA THR A 612 0.13 11.66 -30.05
C THR A 612 0.66 12.98 -30.59
N ILE A 613 -0.17 13.72 -31.30
CA ILE A 613 0.15 14.98 -31.94
C ILE A 613 -0.74 16.08 -31.38
N LEU A 614 -0.14 17.22 -31.06
CA LEU A 614 -0.81 18.36 -30.47
C LEU A 614 -0.51 19.64 -31.24
N SER A 615 -1.49 20.55 -31.28
CA SER A 615 -1.32 21.93 -31.73
C SER A 615 -1.96 22.87 -30.72
N LEU A 616 -1.21 23.87 -30.25
CA LEU A 616 -1.72 24.96 -29.42
C LEU A 616 -1.38 26.32 -30.04
N PRO A 617 -2.27 27.32 -29.96
CA PRO A 617 -1.91 28.71 -30.22
C PRO A 617 -0.79 29.16 -29.27
N MET A 618 0.29 29.74 -29.80
CA MET A 618 1.43 30.20 -29.00
C MET A 618 1.02 31.24 -27.94
N THR A 619 0.03 32.06 -28.25
CA THR A 619 -0.58 33.03 -27.31
C THR A 619 -1.19 32.36 -26.07
N HIS A 620 -1.51 31.06 -26.14
CA HIS A 620 -2.15 30.29 -25.09
C HIS A 620 -1.20 29.28 -24.41
N VAL A 621 0.09 29.21 -24.77
CA VAL A 621 1.01 28.21 -24.19
C VAL A 621 1.41 28.57 -22.75
N VAL A 622 1.71 29.84 -22.48
CA VAL A 622 2.05 30.36 -21.15
C VAL A 622 1.31 31.67 -20.87
N SER A 623 1.27 32.11 -19.61
CA SER A 623 0.74 33.43 -19.27
C SER A 623 1.51 34.53 -20.01
N GLY A 624 0.80 35.44 -20.67
CA GLY A 624 1.38 36.48 -21.55
C GLY A 624 1.74 36.02 -22.97
N GLY A 625 1.58 34.73 -23.29
CA GLY A 625 1.85 34.15 -24.61
C GLY A 625 3.33 33.89 -24.89
N LEU A 626 3.60 32.84 -25.66
CA LEU A 626 4.95 32.43 -26.08
C LEU A 626 5.36 33.17 -27.38
N LYS A 627 6.62 33.62 -27.45
CA LYS A 627 7.19 34.31 -28.60
C LYS A 627 8.51 33.65 -29.03
N SER A 628 8.86 33.81 -30.31
CA SER A 628 10.21 33.49 -30.80
C SER A 628 11.29 34.21 -30.00
N GLY A 629 12.41 33.54 -29.78
CA GLY A 629 13.53 33.98 -28.94
C GLY A 629 13.34 33.75 -27.44
N GLN A 630 12.15 33.33 -26.97
CA GLN A 630 11.93 33.04 -25.55
C GLN A 630 12.30 31.60 -25.20
N THR A 631 12.61 31.37 -23.92
CA THR A 631 12.73 30.02 -23.36
C THR A 631 11.39 29.57 -22.80
N LEU A 632 10.90 28.44 -23.30
CA LEU A 632 9.79 27.69 -22.74
C LEU A 632 10.34 26.63 -21.78
N TYR A 633 9.84 26.59 -20.57
CA TYR A 633 10.13 25.50 -19.64
C TYR A 633 9.08 24.41 -19.80
N PHE A 634 9.52 23.20 -20.15
CA PHE A 634 8.64 22.12 -20.59
C PHE A 634 9.01 20.78 -19.95
N ASN A 635 8.02 19.93 -19.74
CA ASN A 635 8.25 18.51 -19.50
C ASN A 635 7.11 17.70 -20.12
N ALA A 636 7.46 16.50 -20.60
CA ALA A 636 6.50 15.50 -21.02
C ALA A 636 6.73 14.26 -20.17
N ILE A 637 5.68 13.82 -19.48
CA ILE A 637 5.69 12.68 -18.59
C ILE A 637 4.76 11.62 -19.17
N ARG A 638 5.26 10.40 -19.36
CA ARG A 638 4.48 9.24 -19.81
C ARG A 638 4.05 8.42 -18.60
N HIS A 639 2.76 8.46 -18.24
CA HIS A 639 2.20 7.78 -17.07
C HIS A 639 1.46 6.50 -17.46
N TYR A 640 1.57 5.43 -16.68
CA TYR A 640 1.08 4.09 -17.02
C TYR A 640 -0.04 3.63 -16.09
N ALA A 641 -0.97 2.82 -16.61
CA ALA A 641 -2.03 2.19 -15.79
C ALA A 641 -1.50 1.06 -14.87
N ALA A 642 -0.35 0.48 -15.20
CA ALA A 642 0.32 -0.56 -14.41
C ALA A 642 1.49 0.05 -13.61
N PRO A 643 2.01 -0.62 -12.56
CA PRO A 643 3.12 -0.11 -11.74
C PRO A 643 4.48 -0.20 -12.47
N VAL A 644 4.57 0.45 -13.63
CA VAL A 644 5.77 0.59 -14.45
C VAL A 644 6.37 1.97 -14.16
N PRO A 645 7.70 2.10 -14.07
CA PRO A 645 8.35 3.41 -13.90
C PRO A 645 7.91 4.39 -14.99
N THR A 646 7.29 5.49 -14.57
CA THR A 646 6.95 6.64 -15.41
C THR A 646 8.23 7.24 -16.00
N VAL A 647 8.21 7.58 -17.30
CA VAL A 647 9.35 8.25 -17.95
C VAL A 647 9.08 9.71 -18.23
N ALA A 648 10.14 10.52 -18.28
CA ALA A 648 10.01 11.94 -18.55
C ALA A 648 11.18 12.50 -19.35
N LEU A 649 10.87 13.54 -20.14
CA LEU A 649 11.89 14.33 -20.82
C LEU A 649 12.93 14.89 -19.83
N SER A 650 12.45 15.39 -18.69
CA SER A 650 13.30 15.86 -17.60
C SER A 650 13.00 15.12 -16.30
N PRO A 651 13.91 14.25 -15.85
CA PRO A 651 13.83 13.62 -14.54
C PRO A 651 13.85 14.66 -13.41
N HIS A 652 13.02 14.43 -12.39
CA HIS A 652 12.84 15.33 -11.27
C HIS A 652 12.98 14.67 -9.89
N PHE A 653 13.34 13.39 -9.85
CA PHE A 653 13.87 12.69 -8.67
C PHE A 653 12.90 12.53 -7.49
N VAL A 654 11.63 12.86 -7.67
CA VAL A 654 10.57 12.71 -6.68
C VAL A 654 9.32 12.14 -7.33
N ARG A 655 8.41 11.56 -6.54
CA ARG A 655 7.16 10.99 -7.04
C ARG A 655 6.16 12.04 -7.55
N ASN A 656 6.25 13.27 -7.06
CA ASN A 656 5.35 14.36 -7.42
C ASN A 656 5.68 14.88 -8.83
N HIS A 657 4.69 14.94 -9.75
CA HIS A 657 4.91 15.47 -11.10
C HIS A 657 5.04 17.00 -11.15
N HIS A 658 4.53 17.72 -10.14
CA HIS A 658 4.52 19.18 -10.11
C HIS A 658 5.84 19.76 -9.57
N VAL A 659 6.90 19.71 -10.37
CA VAL A 659 8.26 20.16 -10.02
C VAL A 659 8.79 21.18 -11.04
N PRO A 660 8.29 22.43 -11.04
CA PRO A 660 8.67 23.45 -12.03
C PRO A 660 10.18 23.71 -12.13
N GLU A 661 10.90 23.56 -11.02
CA GLU A 661 12.35 23.74 -10.91
C GLU A 661 13.16 22.75 -11.78
N ARG A 662 12.55 21.64 -12.21
CA ARG A 662 13.17 20.62 -13.05
C ARG A 662 12.65 20.61 -14.49
N LEU A 663 11.86 21.59 -14.93
CA LEU A 663 11.43 21.66 -16.33
C LEU A 663 12.62 21.89 -17.28
N ALA A 664 12.62 21.18 -18.42
CA ALA A 664 13.61 21.32 -19.48
C ALA A 664 13.50 22.71 -20.12
N ALA A 665 14.63 23.33 -20.47
CA ALA A 665 14.68 24.65 -21.09
C ALA A 665 14.67 24.54 -22.62
N LEU A 666 13.56 24.89 -23.25
CA LEU A 666 13.38 24.82 -24.70
C LEU A 666 13.41 26.22 -25.32
N VAL A 667 14.43 26.52 -26.11
CA VAL A 667 14.55 27.83 -26.77
C VAL A 667 13.70 27.83 -28.05
N VAL A 668 12.75 28.74 -28.14
CA VAL A 668 11.89 28.92 -29.33
C VAL A 668 12.64 29.76 -30.35
N GLU A 669 12.82 29.26 -31.58
CA GLU A 669 13.58 29.95 -32.62
C GLU A 669 12.87 31.15 -33.26
#